data_AF-A0A0S8JY46-F1
#
_entry.id   AF-A0A0S8JY46-F1
#
_cell.length_a   1.000
_cell.length_b   1.000
_cell.length_c   1.000
_cell.angle_alpha   90.00
_cell.angle_beta   90.00
_cell.angle_gamma   90.00
#
_symmetry.space_group_name_H-M   'P 1'
#
loop_
_entity.id
_entity.type
_entity.pdbx_description
1 polymer ?
#
loop_
_entity_poly.entity_id
_entity_poly.type
_entity_poly.pdbx_seq_one_letter_code
_entity_poly.pdbx_strand_id
1 'polypeptide(L)'
;MRVLICNCHGLIKLPALDLGAEVEVEYFDNLCKIKPPIETDEQVVIAGCSPNLLEGIFPNINAEFVNLLEHITLINHPTEKAKQLIHAAVQKSKQTKPVKTKTFDIQSKRALVIGGGVAGIEVAAQLAKNGVPVTLVEKMPFLGGTVAKLDRLYPEGTPYSHTLMPLINQLQTQDNIVRLFNTEITDVKGRVGDYRIGLRTNPRGVLECINCGKCIDVCPIEVNDAGKKRKAIYYMPTYPDMYAIDFEACTQCGECVKICPGKIDLNEKTKEQEIEAGTIIVATGLSWYDVSKVEEYGYARLEGVMKTLEFERAIASGTLRPKKVAIIYCAGSRDSKHLPYCSKICCLLGLKEAKLVKDRFPDAEVYVIAMDMRSYGTFEYLYNTLREKGVSFIKGKPSEVFRRDGRLVVRTEDLYTNELLDIEVDNVVLSSGFVADTATFDKLKIKLNGDFPILFENASLGNTELPRGIFTAGAATFPSGVAETLIDARKAAYSALNLLRQEKIKTKFPQAVVDEDQCSICRMCIGTCPYGAIAVVEEKIKINEELCMGCGICAITCPSYASQLEGWNNAGLYEQIRALTKKGDVLAILCKWSAYNATERAAYDKLNYPENVKIIRVPCSGAVDPSHVMLALHMGAQGVLIGGCYPNACHYARGNFRARAREQILKLNLDALGMKKDAVRLDWIGKDEAQKFVEIVKEMNK
;
A
#
# COMPACT_ATOMS: atom_id res chain seq x y z
N MET A 1 15.23 -32.94 -16.98
CA MET A 1 14.43 -31.94 -16.20
C MET A 1 13.63 -32.68 -15.16
N ARG A 2 13.51 -32.15 -13.94
CA ARG A 2 12.77 -32.80 -12.85
C ARG A 2 11.35 -32.25 -12.72
N VAL A 3 10.39 -33.15 -12.47
CA VAL A 3 8.99 -32.85 -12.19
C VAL A 3 8.65 -33.40 -10.81
N LEU A 4 8.39 -32.52 -9.86
CA LEU A 4 8.07 -32.88 -8.48
C LEU A 4 6.55 -32.82 -8.30
N ILE A 5 5.93 -33.97 -8.03
CA ILE A 5 4.48 -34.10 -7.89
C ILE A 5 4.11 -34.34 -6.43
N CYS A 6 3.34 -33.42 -5.86
CA CYS A 6 2.77 -33.56 -4.51
C CYS A 6 1.38 -34.20 -4.60
N ASN A 7 1.14 -35.27 -3.84
CA ASN A 7 -0.20 -35.86 -3.72
C ASN A 7 -1.05 -35.25 -2.58
N CYS A 8 -0.46 -34.36 -1.76
CA CYS A 8 -1.09 -33.69 -0.63
C CYS A 8 -1.80 -34.68 0.33
N HIS A 9 -1.05 -35.62 0.90
CA HIS A 9 -1.58 -36.72 1.73
C HIS A 9 -2.69 -37.54 1.05
N GLY A 10 -2.54 -37.80 -0.25
CA GLY A 10 -3.49 -38.59 -1.05
C GLY A 10 -4.76 -37.86 -1.49
N LEU A 11 -4.86 -36.54 -1.26
CA LEU A 11 -5.96 -35.71 -1.77
C LEU A 11 -5.89 -35.57 -3.30
N ILE A 12 -4.69 -35.39 -3.85
CA ILE A 12 -4.47 -35.33 -5.30
C ILE A 12 -4.22 -36.75 -5.80
N LYS A 13 -5.19 -37.28 -6.54
CA LYS A 13 -5.11 -38.61 -7.14
C LYS A 13 -4.63 -38.49 -8.58
N LEU A 14 -3.37 -38.84 -8.81
CA LEU A 14 -2.76 -38.81 -10.14
C LEU A 14 -2.10 -40.16 -10.43
N PRO A 15 -2.38 -40.81 -11.58
CA PRO A 15 -1.65 -42.00 -11.96
C PRO A 15 -0.18 -41.67 -12.26
N ALA A 16 0.66 -42.70 -12.29
CA ALA A 16 2.05 -42.55 -12.76
C ALA A 16 2.08 -41.93 -14.17
N LEU A 17 2.96 -40.97 -14.35
CA LEU A 17 3.16 -40.23 -15.60
C LEU A 17 4.47 -40.63 -16.25
N ASP A 18 4.41 -40.86 -17.56
CA ASP A 18 5.57 -40.87 -18.45
C ASP A 18 5.54 -39.57 -19.27
N LEU A 19 6.61 -38.77 -19.11
CA LEU A 19 6.79 -37.48 -19.78
C LEU A 19 7.98 -37.51 -20.75
N GLY A 20 8.46 -38.71 -21.10
CA GLY A 20 9.61 -38.95 -21.96
C GLY A 20 10.92 -39.11 -21.19
N ALA A 21 11.92 -39.72 -21.84
CA ALA A 21 13.18 -40.12 -21.21
C ALA A 21 14.04 -38.97 -20.64
N GLU A 22 13.81 -37.73 -21.06
CA GLU A 22 14.52 -36.54 -20.58
C GLU A 22 13.90 -35.93 -19.31
N VAL A 23 12.77 -36.48 -18.85
CA VAL A 23 11.98 -35.94 -17.75
C VAL A 23 11.90 -36.96 -16.62
N GLU A 24 12.52 -36.62 -15.49
CA GLU A 24 12.44 -37.41 -14.28
C GLU A 24 11.23 -36.96 -13.46
N VAL A 25 10.38 -37.90 -13.06
CA VAL A 25 9.16 -37.61 -12.29
C VAL A 25 9.28 -38.21 -10.89
N GLU A 26 9.22 -37.35 -9.88
CA GLU A 26 9.30 -37.73 -8.47
C GLU A 26 7.96 -37.45 -7.76
N TYR A 27 7.52 -38.39 -6.92
CA TYR A 27 6.25 -38.29 -6.20
C TYR A 27 6.49 -38.10 -4.70
N PHE A 28 5.75 -37.17 -4.12
CA PHE A 28 5.86 -36.81 -2.72
C PHE A 28 4.49 -36.79 -2.07
N ASP A 29 4.38 -37.38 -0.88
CA ASP A 29 3.14 -37.29 -0.10
C ASP A 29 2.89 -35.85 0.36
N ASN A 30 3.95 -35.16 0.78
CA ASN A 30 3.90 -33.80 1.32
C ASN A 30 5.12 -33.00 0.93
N LEU A 31 5.13 -32.52 -0.31
CA LEU A 31 6.22 -31.72 -0.84
C LEU A 31 6.52 -30.49 0.05
N CYS A 32 5.49 -29.87 0.65
CA CYS A 32 5.63 -28.72 1.54
C CYS A 32 6.39 -28.99 2.85
N LYS A 33 6.39 -30.24 3.32
CA LYS A 33 7.12 -30.68 4.52
C LYS A 33 8.49 -31.28 4.16
N ILE A 34 8.52 -32.09 3.10
CA ILE A 34 9.72 -32.83 2.67
C ILE A 34 10.77 -31.87 2.12
N LYS A 35 10.34 -30.90 1.28
CA LYS A 35 11.21 -29.89 0.65
C LYS A 35 12.48 -30.51 0.05
N PRO A 36 12.36 -31.34 -1.00
CA PRO A 36 13.52 -31.98 -1.61
C PRO A 36 14.51 -30.91 -2.10
N PRO A 37 15.82 -31.21 -2.09
CA PRO A 37 16.82 -30.28 -2.59
C PRO A 37 16.60 -30.00 -4.09
N ILE A 38 16.67 -28.73 -4.44
CA ILE A 38 16.60 -28.21 -5.81
C ILE A 38 17.81 -27.30 -5.97
N GLU A 39 18.63 -27.54 -7.00
CA GLU A 39 19.82 -26.72 -7.20
C GLU A 39 19.46 -25.29 -7.61
N THR A 40 20.35 -24.34 -7.38
CA THR A 40 20.03 -22.91 -7.56
C THR A 40 19.68 -22.58 -9.01
N ASP A 41 20.31 -23.19 -10.00
CA ASP A 41 20.01 -22.92 -11.42
C ASP A 41 19.16 -24.00 -12.09
N GLU A 42 18.74 -25.00 -11.32
CA GLU A 42 17.89 -26.10 -11.81
C GLU A 42 16.49 -25.58 -12.15
N GLN A 43 16.08 -25.79 -13.41
CA GLN A 43 14.70 -25.57 -13.84
C GLN A 43 13.87 -26.82 -13.51
N VAL A 44 12.83 -26.66 -12.70
CA VAL A 44 11.93 -27.73 -12.29
C VAL A 44 10.47 -27.39 -12.60
N VAL A 45 9.63 -28.42 -12.66
CA VAL A 45 8.17 -28.26 -12.62
C VAL A 45 7.68 -28.79 -11.28
N ILE A 46 6.88 -28.01 -10.56
CA ILE A 46 6.29 -28.44 -9.30
C ILE A 46 4.78 -28.48 -9.44
N ALA A 47 4.20 -29.67 -9.33
CA ALA A 47 2.77 -29.89 -9.44
C ALA A 47 2.17 -30.26 -8.07
N GLY A 48 1.18 -29.48 -7.60
CA GLY A 48 0.66 -29.64 -6.25
C GLY A 48 -0.52 -28.74 -5.94
N CYS A 49 -0.46 -27.97 -4.86
CA CYS A 49 -1.46 -26.97 -4.51
C CYS A 49 -1.19 -25.62 -5.19
N SER A 50 -1.92 -24.58 -4.75
CA SER A 50 -1.76 -23.20 -5.18
C SER A 50 -0.30 -22.76 -5.42
N PRO A 51 0.03 -22.24 -6.62
CA PRO A 51 1.29 -21.56 -6.88
C PRO A 51 1.60 -20.44 -5.89
N ASN A 52 0.59 -19.71 -5.40
CA ASN A 52 0.80 -18.62 -4.44
C ASN A 52 1.33 -19.13 -3.10
N LEU A 53 0.90 -20.32 -2.68
CA LEU A 53 1.42 -20.98 -1.50
C LEU A 53 2.82 -21.58 -1.76
N LEU A 54 2.98 -22.27 -2.91
CA LEU A 54 4.24 -22.94 -3.24
C LEU A 54 5.40 -21.96 -3.49
N GLU A 55 5.13 -20.77 -4.06
CA GLU A 55 6.12 -19.69 -4.19
C GLU A 55 6.69 -19.25 -2.82
N GLY A 56 5.89 -19.31 -1.76
CA GLY A 56 6.34 -19.02 -0.39
C GLY A 56 7.07 -20.17 0.30
N ILE A 57 6.72 -21.42 -0.04
CA ILE A 57 7.35 -22.63 0.51
C ILE A 57 8.71 -22.89 -0.14
N PHE A 58 8.80 -22.63 -1.44
CA PHE A 58 10.00 -22.77 -2.27
C PHE A 58 10.44 -21.39 -2.81
N PRO A 59 10.89 -20.48 -1.93
CA PRO A 59 11.37 -19.19 -2.38
C PRO A 59 12.68 -19.35 -3.16
N ASN A 60 12.90 -18.52 -4.18
CA ASN A 60 14.15 -18.45 -4.94
C ASN A 60 14.54 -19.75 -5.69
N ILE A 61 13.59 -20.53 -6.18
CA ILE A 61 13.86 -21.63 -7.14
C ILE A 61 13.36 -21.29 -8.56
N ASN A 62 13.87 -21.97 -9.59
CA ASN A 62 13.35 -21.83 -10.95
C ASN A 62 12.26 -22.88 -11.18
N ALA A 63 11.03 -22.59 -10.73
CA ALA A 63 9.92 -23.52 -10.85
C ALA A 63 8.78 -22.96 -11.71
N GLU A 64 8.28 -23.78 -12.63
CA GLU A 64 6.92 -23.61 -13.16
C GLU A 64 5.96 -24.39 -12.25
N PHE A 65 5.03 -23.69 -11.63
CA PHE A 65 4.06 -24.29 -10.70
C PHE A 65 2.78 -24.71 -11.42
N VAL A 66 2.32 -25.93 -11.15
CA VAL A 66 1.08 -26.49 -11.69
C VAL A 66 0.10 -26.72 -10.55
N ASN A 67 -1.02 -26.01 -10.60
CA ASN A 67 -2.09 -26.14 -9.62
C ASN A 67 -2.92 -27.39 -9.92
N LEU A 68 -2.85 -28.39 -9.04
CA LEU A 68 -3.63 -29.63 -9.11
C LEU A 68 -4.70 -29.69 -8.03
N LEU A 69 -4.44 -29.20 -6.81
CA LEU A 69 -5.42 -29.27 -5.73
C LEU A 69 -6.67 -28.44 -6.06
N GLU A 70 -6.51 -27.13 -6.26
CA GLU A 70 -7.63 -26.23 -6.52
C GLU A 70 -8.20 -26.41 -7.94
N HIS A 71 -7.35 -26.60 -8.95
CA HIS A 71 -7.81 -26.66 -10.35
C HIS A 71 -8.24 -28.04 -10.83
N ILE A 72 -7.92 -29.11 -10.09
CA ILE A 72 -8.29 -30.49 -10.44
C ILE A 72 -9.11 -31.14 -9.33
N THR A 73 -8.51 -31.36 -8.16
CA THR A 73 -9.14 -32.15 -7.09
C THR A 73 -10.40 -31.48 -6.53
N LEU A 74 -10.33 -30.23 -6.09
CA LEU A 74 -11.43 -29.56 -5.38
C LEU A 74 -12.61 -29.20 -6.29
N ILE A 75 -12.37 -29.06 -7.59
CA ILE A 75 -13.40 -28.78 -8.62
C ILE A 75 -13.81 -30.08 -9.35
N ASN A 76 -13.26 -31.23 -8.96
CA ASN A 76 -13.57 -32.55 -9.50
C ASN A 76 -13.39 -32.65 -11.03
N HIS A 77 -12.29 -32.11 -11.54
CA HIS A 77 -11.90 -32.25 -12.95
C HIS A 77 -11.14 -33.56 -13.19
N PRO A 78 -11.17 -34.10 -14.43
CA PRO A 78 -10.53 -35.38 -14.73
C PRO A 78 -9.01 -35.31 -14.62
N THR A 79 -8.40 -36.45 -14.26
CA THR A 79 -6.94 -36.59 -14.19
C THR A 79 -6.24 -36.32 -15.52
N GLU A 80 -6.91 -36.54 -16.65
CA GLU A 80 -6.37 -36.19 -17.98
C GLU A 80 -6.09 -34.70 -18.14
N LYS A 81 -6.87 -33.84 -17.48
CA LYS A 81 -6.58 -32.40 -17.44
C LYS A 81 -5.32 -32.11 -16.64
N ALA A 82 -5.10 -32.80 -15.52
CA ALA A 82 -3.88 -32.68 -14.73
C ALA A 82 -2.64 -33.05 -15.56
N LYS A 83 -2.69 -34.16 -16.30
CA LYS A 83 -1.61 -34.58 -17.20
C LYS A 83 -1.28 -33.53 -18.25
N GLN A 84 -2.31 -32.92 -18.86
CA GLN A 84 -2.15 -31.86 -19.85
C GLN A 84 -1.49 -30.61 -19.26
N LEU A 85 -1.90 -30.19 -18.06
CA LEU A 85 -1.29 -29.04 -17.38
C LEU A 85 0.19 -29.28 -17.05
N ILE A 86 0.53 -30.47 -16.54
CA ILE A 86 1.92 -30.84 -16.25
C ILE A 86 2.75 -30.88 -17.53
N HIS A 87 2.24 -31.54 -18.58
CA HIS A 87 2.92 -31.60 -19.86
C HIS A 87 3.14 -30.20 -20.47
N ALA A 88 2.15 -29.32 -20.42
CA ALA A 88 2.28 -27.95 -20.91
C ALA A 88 3.30 -27.13 -20.11
N ALA A 89 3.34 -27.30 -18.79
CA ALA A 89 4.36 -26.69 -17.93
C ALA A 89 5.78 -27.20 -18.25
N VAL A 90 5.92 -28.50 -18.56
CA VAL A 90 7.17 -29.10 -19.04
C VAL A 90 7.63 -28.45 -20.34
N GLN A 91 6.76 -28.32 -21.34
CA GLN A 91 7.12 -27.69 -22.63
C GLN A 91 7.49 -26.21 -22.47
N LYS A 92 6.79 -25.48 -21.62
CA LYS A 92 7.15 -24.09 -21.27
C LYS A 92 8.53 -24.00 -20.62
N SER A 93 8.79 -24.84 -19.63
CA SER A 93 10.05 -24.83 -18.89
C SER A 93 11.25 -25.13 -19.79
N LYS A 94 11.10 -25.98 -20.82
CA LYS A 94 12.17 -26.24 -21.81
C LYS A 94 12.61 -25.00 -22.59
N GLN A 95 11.72 -24.01 -22.76
CA GLN A 95 12.00 -22.77 -23.51
C GLN A 95 12.37 -21.59 -22.61
N THR A 96 12.16 -21.72 -21.30
CA THR A 96 12.27 -20.60 -20.36
C THR A 96 13.70 -20.47 -19.85
N LYS A 97 14.24 -19.24 -19.87
CA LYS A 97 15.54 -18.97 -19.25
C LYS A 97 15.37 -18.92 -17.72
N PRO A 98 16.24 -19.60 -16.95
CA PRO A 98 16.16 -19.56 -15.50
C PRO A 98 16.36 -18.12 -14.98
N VAL A 99 15.70 -17.80 -13.88
CA VAL A 99 15.95 -16.56 -13.14
C VAL A 99 17.31 -16.67 -12.49
N LYS A 100 18.24 -15.80 -12.89
CA LYS A 100 19.56 -15.77 -12.26
C LYS A 100 19.44 -15.23 -10.84
N THR A 101 20.18 -15.81 -9.92
CA THR A 101 20.35 -15.23 -8.58
C THR A 101 21.20 -13.98 -8.70
N LYS A 102 20.65 -12.83 -8.31
CA LYS A 102 21.40 -11.59 -8.19
C LYS A 102 21.89 -11.46 -6.75
N THR A 103 23.14 -11.05 -6.62
CA THR A 103 23.74 -10.76 -5.32
C THR A 103 24.16 -9.31 -5.30
N PHE A 104 23.70 -8.58 -4.31
CA PHE A 104 24.01 -7.17 -4.11
C PHE A 104 24.68 -7.00 -2.76
N ASP A 105 25.86 -6.37 -2.73
CA ASP A 105 26.52 -6.05 -1.47
C ASP A 105 25.75 -4.94 -0.74
N ILE A 106 25.64 -5.06 0.58
CA ILE A 106 25.11 -3.98 1.42
C ILE A 106 26.25 -3.01 1.71
N GLN A 107 26.31 -1.92 0.94
CA GLN A 107 27.32 -0.86 1.06
C GLN A 107 27.09 0.01 2.29
N SER A 108 25.83 0.30 2.62
CA SER A 108 25.47 1.09 3.79
C SER A 108 24.68 0.26 4.81
N LYS A 109 25.18 0.22 6.04
CA LYS A 109 24.50 -0.40 7.20
C LYS A 109 23.53 0.56 7.90
N ARG A 110 23.35 1.76 7.37
CA ARG A 110 22.48 2.80 7.93
C ARG A 110 21.04 2.64 7.46
N ALA A 111 20.09 2.86 8.36
CA ALA A 111 18.68 2.99 8.02
C ALA A 111 18.27 4.47 7.90
N LEU A 112 17.48 4.80 6.88
CA LEU A 112 16.77 6.08 6.80
C LEU A 112 15.34 5.89 7.30
N VAL A 113 14.92 6.66 8.30
CA VAL A 113 13.52 6.72 8.78
C VAL A 113 12.93 8.08 8.38
N ILE A 114 11.82 8.06 7.64
CA ILE A 114 11.13 9.26 7.16
C ILE A 114 9.85 9.46 7.98
N GLY A 115 9.81 10.53 8.77
CA GLY A 115 8.72 10.88 9.67
C GLY A 115 9.06 10.62 11.13
N GLY A 116 8.93 11.64 11.97
CA GLY A 116 9.21 11.66 13.41
C GLY A 116 7.96 11.59 14.28
N GLY A 117 6.88 10.97 13.79
CA GLY A 117 5.73 10.57 14.60
C GLY A 117 6.03 9.34 15.49
N VAL A 118 5.05 8.89 16.27
CA VAL A 118 5.21 7.73 17.18
C VAL A 118 5.76 6.48 16.48
N ALA A 119 5.39 6.25 15.21
CA ALA A 119 5.92 5.14 14.40
C ALA A 119 7.41 5.28 14.13
N GLY A 120 7.85 6.43 13.60
CA GLY A 120 9.25 6.64 13.23
C GLY A 120 10.17 6.80 14.44
N ILE A 121 9.68 7.37 15.54
CA ILE A 121 10.40 7.40 16.82
C ILE A 121 10.67 5.96 17.29
N GLU A 122 9.66 5.10 17.29
CA GLU A 122 9.80 3.71 17.71
C GLU A 122 10.74 2.94 16.76
N VAL A 123 10.58 3.07 15.44
CA VAL A 123 11.48 2.41 14.47
C VAL A 123 12.93 2.84 14.69
N ALA A 124 13.18 4.14 14.77
CA ALA A 124 14.52 4.69 14.94
C ALA A 124 15.15 4.19 16.25
N ALA A 125 14.41 4.24 17.35
CA ALA A 125 14.89 3.78 18.66
C ALA A 125 15.18 2.27 18.67
N GLN A 126 14.33 1.43 18.06
CA GLN A 126 14.53 -0.02 18.02
C GLN A 126 15.73 -0.41 17.15
N LEU A 127 15.92 0.22 15.99
CA LEU A 127 17.08 -0.02 15.13
C LEU A 127 18.38 0.41 15.82
N ALA A 128 18.38 1.63 16.37
CA ALA A 128 19.50 2.22 17.09
C ALA A 128 19.95 1.35 18.27
N LYS A 129 19.00 0.92 19.11
CA LYS A 129 19.25 0.02 20.25
C LYS A 129 19.89 -1.32 19.83
N ASN A 130 19.66 -1.75 18.60
CA ASN A 130 20.23 -2.98 18.03
C ASN A 130 21.51 -2.72 17.21
N GLY A 131 22.14 -1.55 17.37
CA GLY A 131 23.42 -1.21 16.77
C GLY A 131 23.37 -0.72 15.33
N VAL A 132 22.17 -0.52 14.76
CA VAL A 132 22.01 0.01 13.40
C VAL A 132 22.11 1.54 13.43
N PRO A 133 23.04 2.18 12.70
CA PRO A 133 23.04 3.64 12.55
C PRO A 133 21.75 4.11 11.88
N VAL A 134 21.15 5.17 12.39
CA VAL A 134 19.87 5.70 11.86
C VAL A 134 20.03 7.16 11.47
N THR A 135 19.46 7.54 10.33
CA THR A 135 19.09 8.93 10.06
C THR A 135 17.57 9.06 10.13
N LEU A 136 17.07 9.85 11.07
CA LEU A 136 15.67 10.19 11.22
C LEU A 136 15.41 11.58 10.62
N VAL A 137 14.55 11.63 9.61
CA VAL A 137 14.14 12.85 8.92
C VAL A 137 12.71 13.21 9.34
N GLU A 138 12.50 14.43 9.82
CA GLU A 138 11.19 14.99 10.19
C GLU A 138 10.97 16.33 9.48
N LYS A 139 9.83 16.45 8.78
CA LYS A 139 9.48 17.63 7.98
C LYS A 139 9.17 18.85 8.84
N MET A 140 8.67 18.63 10.05
CA MET A 140 8.38 19.68 11.03
C MET A 140 9.63 20.01 11.87
N PRO A 141 9.64 21.16 12.57
CA PRO A 141 10.70 21.46 13.53
C PRO A 141 10.65 20.61 14.80
N PHE A 142 9.69 19.69 14.95
CA PHE A 142 9.46 18.95 16.18
C PHE A 142 9.04 17.51 15.92
N LEU A 143 9.44 16.59 16.79
CA LEU A 143 8.93 15.23 16.85
C LEU A 143 7.49 15.16 17.39
N GLY A 144 6.80 14.07 17.07
CA GLY A 144 5.55 13.65 17.69
C GLY A 144 4.36 13.55 16.74
N GLY A 145 4.47 14.15 15.55
CA GLY A 145 3.48 14.04 14.48
C GLY A 145 2.05 14.33 14.95
N THR A 146 1.10 13.50 14.47
CA THR A 146 -0.33 13.65 14.79
C THR A 146 -0.64 13.50 16.28
N VAL A 147 0.09 12.65 17.01
CA VAL A 147 -0.16 12.40 18.44
C VAL A 147 0.16 13.64 19.29
N ALA A 148 1.20 14.39 18.95
CA ALA A 148 1.55 15.63 19.66
C ALA A 148 0.52 16.75 19.51
N LYS A 149 -0.39 16.64 18.54
CA LYS A 149 -1.44 17.64 18.32
C LYS A 149 -2.63 17.44 19.26
N LEU A 150 -2.92 16.19 19.65
CA LEU A 150 -4.05 15.80 20.49
C LEU A 150 -3.84 16.24 21.95
N ASP A 151 -4.92 16.40 22.72
CA ASP A 151 -4.84 16.56 24.19
C ASP A 151 -4.79 15.17 24.84
N ARG A 152 -5.70 14.29 24.40
CA ARG A 152 -5.98 12.99 25.03
C ARG A 152 -5.98 11.87 23.99
N LEU A 153 -5.56 10.68 24.41
CA LEU A 153 -5.61 9.45 23.62
C LEU A 153 -6.76 8.56 24.08
N TYR A 154 -7.45 7.95 23.13
CA TYR A 154 -8.46 6.92 23.40
C TYR A 154 -7.80 5.57 23.76
N PRO A 155 -8.52 4.66 24.43
CA PRO A 155 -9.88 4.83 24.97
C PRO A 155 -9.95 5.46 26.36
N GLU A 156 -8.87 5.44 27.14
CA GLU A 156 -8.89 5.86 28.55
C GLU A 156 -8.98 7.39 28.71
N GLY A 157 -8.57 8.17 27.71
CA GLY A 157 -8.39 9.62 27.84
C GLY A 157 -7.07 9.96 28.52
N THR A 158 -6.01 9.21 28.23
CA THR A 158 -4.66 9.47 28.76
C THR A 158 -4.05 10.68 28.06
N PRO A 159 -3.38 11.63 28.76
CA PRO A 159 -2.66 12.71 28.11
C PRO A 159 -1.65 12.18 27.08
N TYR A 160 -1.57 12.80 25.90
CA TYR A 160 -0.67 12.32 24.84
C TYR A 160 0.81 12.21 25.30
N SER A 161 1.23 13.09 26.21
CA SER A 161 2.58 13.16 26.75
C SER A 161 2.99 11.88 27.47
N HIS A 162 2.06 11.18 28.13
CA HIS A 162 2.34 9.91 28.83
C HIS A 162 2.72 8.78 27.87
N THR A 163 2.35 8.89 26.59
CA THR A 163 2.76 7.93 25.56
C THR A 163 3.94 8.46 24.75
N LEU A 164 3.87 9.73 24.33
CA LEU A 164 4.85 10.30 23.41
C LEU A 164 6.20 10.58 24.09
N MET A 165 6.21 11.17 25.30
CA MET A 165 7.46 11.55 25.96
C MET A 165 8.35 10.35 26.33
N PRO A 166 7.81 9.22 26.83
CA PRO A 166 8.64 8.02 27.02
C PRO A 166 9.34 7.55 25.74
N LEU A 167 8.64 7.58 24.60
CA LEU A 167 9.22 7.20 23.30
C LEU A 167 10.32 8.18 22.87
N ILE A 168 10.08 9.48 23.00
CA ILE A 168 11.10 10.50 22.70
C ILE A 168 12.30 10.33 23.63
N ASN A 169 12.09 10.14 24.93
CA ASN A 169 13.18 9.94 25.89
C ASN A 169 14.01 8.70 25.54
N GLN A 170 13.37 7.59 25.18
CA GLN A 170 14.08 6.39 24.71
C GLN A 170 14.89 6.65 23.44
N LEU A 171 14.36 7.44 22.50
CA LEU A 171 15.10 7.86 21.30
C LEU A 171 16.29 8.75 21.65
N GLN A 172 16.12 9.63 22.65
CA GLN A 172 17.17 10.56 23.08
C GLN A 172 18.40 9.85 23.66
N THR A 173 18.22 8.72 24.34
CA THR A 173 19.34 7.93 24.91
C THR A 173 20.14 7.15 23.86
N GLN A 174 19.84 7.29 22.57
CA GLN A 174 20.56 6.61 21.49
C GLN A 174 21.50 7.58 20.77
N ASP A 175 22.81 7.28 20.81
CA ASP A 175 23.86 8.14 20.25
C ASP A 175 24.07 7.92 18.73
N ASN A 176 23.59 6.81 18.18
CA ASN A 176 23.73 6.43 16.77
C ASN A 176 22.55 6.88 15.89
N ILE A 177 21.77 7.87 16.35
CA ILE A 177 20.67 8.47 15.59
C ILE A 177 21.01 9.90 15.20
N VAL A 178 21.21 10.14 13.91
CA VAL A 178 21.26 11.49 13.32
C VAL A 178 19.83 11.99 13.12
N ARG A 179 19.48 13.11 13.74
CA ARG A 179 18.12 13.68 13.72
C ARG A 179 18.12 14.94 12.86
N LEU A 180 17.33 14.95 11.79
CA LEU A 180 17.22 16.05 10.84
C LEU A 180 15.80 16.60 10.87
N PHE A 181 15.65 17.80 11.43
CA PHE A 181 14.37 18.52 11.54
C PHE A 181 14.22 19.50 10.39
N ASN A 182 12.97 19.88 10.09
CA ASN A 182 12.66 20.72 8.93
C ASN A 182 13.20 20.12 7.62
N THR A 183 13.34 18.79 7.56
CA THR A 183 14.01 18.10 6.47
C THR A 183 13.04 17.21 5.72
N GLU A 184 13.11 17.22 4.40
CA GLU A 184 12.35 16.32 3.53
C GLU A 184 13.27 15.63 2.52
N ILE A 185 12.86 14.46 2.05
CA ILE A 185 13.53 13.82 0.91
C ILE A 185 13.21 14.57 -0.39
N THR A 186 14.18 14.69 -1.29
CA THR A 186 14.01 15.31 -2.61
C THR A 186 14.08 14.30 -3.75
N ASP A 187 15.03 13.36 -3.70
CA ASP A 187 15.20 12.28 -4.68
C ASP A 187 15.82 11.04 -4.03
N VAL A 188 15.57 9.86 -4.62
CA VAL A 188 16.13 8.58 -4.15
C VAL A 188 16.69 7.80 -5.32
N LYS A 189 18.00 7.53 -5.27
CA LYS A 189 18.75 6.76 -6.26
C LYS A 189 19.37 5.51 -5.63
N GLY A 190 19.70 4.55 -6.47
CA GLY A 190 20.33 3.29 -6.06
C GLY A 190 19.31 2.23 -5.61
N ARG A 191 19.80 1.28 -4.83
CA ARG A 191 19.10 0.04 -4.51
C ARG A 191 19.14 -0.30 -3.04
N VAL A 192 18.41 -1.34 -2.69
CA VAL A 192 18.52 -1.96 -1.37
C VAL A 192 19.97 -2.27 -1.03
N GLY A 193 20.41 -1.81 0.14
CA GLY A 193 21.79 -1.89 0.60
C GLY A 193 22.71 -0.74 0.13
N ASP A 194 22.31 0.08 -0.84
CA ASP A 194 23.13 1.11 -1.46
C ASP A 194 22.26 2.26 -2.04
N TYR A 195 21.53 2.93 -1.17
CA TYR A 195 20.74 4.11 -1.53
C TYR A 195 21.55 5.39 -1.36
N ARG A 196 21.37 6.30 -2.32
CA ARG A 196 21.73 7.72 -2.20
C ARG A 196 20.45 8.55 -2.17
N ILE A 197 20.26 9.30 -1.09
CA ILE A 197 19.04 10.06 -0.83
C ILE A 197 19.37 11.54 -0.76
N GLY A 198 18.77 12.33 -1.64
CA GLY A 198 18.79 13.78 -1.56
C GLY A 198 17.86 14.27 -0.45
N LEU A 199 18.35 15.19 0.37
CA LEU A 199 17.63 15.80 1.48
C LEU A 199 17.67 17.32 1.35
N ARG A 200 16.52 17.94 1.59
CA ARG A 200 16.38 19.40 1.73
C ARG A 200 15.99 19.75 3.15
N THR A 201 16.83 20.53 3.81
CA THR A 201 16.56 21.08 5.14
C THR A 201 16.18 22.54 5.02
N ASN A 202 14.93 22.85 5.35
CA ASN A 202 14.41 24.20 5.40
C ASN A 202 14.84 24.91 6.70
N PRO A 203 14.86 26.26 6.70
CA PRO A 203 15.22 27.04 7.87
C PRO A 203 14.32 26.75 9.08
N ARG A 204 14.92 26.62 10.26
CA ARG A 204 14.21 26.63 11.55
C ARG A 204 14.08 28.06 12.07
N GLY A 205 15.07 28.89 11.76
CA GLY A 205 15.19 30.28 12.17
C GLY A 205 15.68 30.50 13.60
N VAL A 206 15.60 29.49 14.47
CA VAL A 206 16.12 29.53 15.85
C VAL A 206 17.26 28.52 15.96
N LEU A 207 18.49 28.99 16.18
CA LEU A 207 19.70 28.16 16.17
C LEU A 207 20.17 27.78 17.58
N GLU A 208 20.04 28.70 18.54
CA GLU A 208 20.38 28.49 19.94
C GLU A 208 19.26 29.03 20.82
N CYS A 209 18.75 28.22 21.76
CA CYS A 209 17.55 28.53 22.50
C CYS A 209 17.63 28.02 23.95
N ILE A 210 17.32 28.90 24.89
CA ILE A 210 17.22 28.59 26.33
C ILE A 210 15.77 28.50 26.84
N ASN A 211 14.81 28.44 25.91
CA ASN A 211 13.37 28.28 26.17
C ASN A 211 12.76 29.36 27.12
N CYS A 212 13.18 30.63 27.00
CA CYS A 212 12.76 31.71 27.91
C CYS A 212 11.44 32.42 27.56
N GLY A 213 10.85 32.18 26.38
CA GLY A 213 9.55 32.74 25.98
C GLY A 213 9.53 34.20 25.47
N LYS A 214 10.56 35.02 25.75
CA LYS A 214 10.62 36.45 25.39
C LYS A 214 10.31 36.79 23.92
N CYS A 215 10.66 35.88 23.00
CA CYS A 215 10.45 36.09 21.57
C CYS A 215 8.96 36.00 21.16
N ILE A 216 8.13 35.30 21.91
CA ILE A 216 6.67 35.26 21.69
C ILE A 216 6.07 36.64 22.00
N ASP A 217 6.49 37.24 23.11
CA ASP A 217 5.90 38.49 23.64
C ASP A 217 6.02 39.65 22.65
N VAL A 218 7.12 39.67 21.89
CA VAL A 218 7.41 40.73 20.91
C VAL A 218 6.93 40.41 19.50
N CYS A 219 6.44 39.20 19.22
CA CYS A 219 6.03 38.82 17.87
C CYS A 219 4.68 39.47 17.51
N PRO A 220 4.60 40.31 16.45
CA PRO A 220 3.37 40.99 16.10
C PRO A 220 2.37 40.09 15.36
N ILE A 221 2.82 38.94 14.82
CA ILE A 221 2.01 38.07 13.97
C ILE A 221 1.23 37.08 14.83
N GLU A 222 -0.07 36.97 14.56
CA GLU A 222 -0.95 35.94 15.12
C GLU A 222 -1.32 34.92 14.04
N VAL A 223 -1.21 33.64 14.37
CA VAL A 223 -1.50 32.49 13.51
C VAL A 223 -2.57 31.64 14.17
N ASN A 224 -3.60 31.28 13.42
CA ASN A 224 -4.61 30.32 13.88
C ASN A 224 -4.15 28.88 13.58
N ASP A 225 -3.76 28.15 14.62
CA ASP A 225 -3.34 26.75 14.54
C ASP A 225 -4.45 25.87 15.10
N ALA A 226 -5.34 25.41 14.23
CA ALA A 226 -6.49 24.57 14.56
C ALA A 226 -7.23 25.05 15.82
N GLY A 227 -7.67 26.31 15.81
CA GLY A 227 -8.46 26.91 16.88
C GLY A 227 -7.62 27.50 18.02
N LYS A 228 -6.29 27.30 18.02
CA LYS A 228 -5.38 27.92 18.97
C LYS A 228 -4.67 29.10 18.31
N LYS A 229 -4.85 30.30 18.86
CA LYS A 229 -4.04 31.47 18.51
C LYS A 229 -2.61 31.28 19.01
N ARG A 230 -1.63 31.33 18.11
CA ARG A 230 -0.20 31.33 18.44
C ARG A 230 0.52 32.44 17.68
N LYS A 231 1.80 32.65 17.97
CA LYS A 231 2.66 33.57 17.22
C LYS A 231 3.36 32.86 16.06
N ALA A 232 3.97 33.62 15.14
CA ALA A 232 4.77 33.06 14.05
C ALA A 232 6.04 32.36 14.58
N ILE A 233 6.68 32.91 15.61
CA ILE A 233 7.65 32.15 16.43
C ILE A 233 6.90 31.37 17.49
N TYR A 234 7.11 30.06 17.56
CA TYR A 234 6.29 29.17 18.36
C TYR A 234 7.10 28.03 18.98
N TYR A 235 6.50 27.41 19.98
CA TYR A 235 7.06 26.28 20.71
C TYR A 235 6.02 25.17 20.80
N MET A 236 6.49 23.94 20.66
CA MET A 236 5.70 22.73 20.92
C MET A 236 6.42 21.93 22.02
N PRO A 237 5.74 21.55 23.12
CA PRO A 237 6.34 20.89 24.29
C PRO A 237 6.70 19.43 23.99
N THR A 238 7.66 19.27 23.09
CA THR A 238 8.15 18.02 22.52
C THR A 238 9.66 18.19 22.27
N TYR A 239 10.23 17.45 21.33
CA TYR A 239 11.66 17.50 21.05
C TYR A 239 11.93 18.04 19.64
N PRO A 240 12.95 18.88 19.43
CA PRO A 240 13.84 19.46 20.45
C PRO A 240 13.11 20.51 21.31
N ASP A 241 13.59 20.69 22.55
CA ASP A 241 13.03 21.64 23.52
C ASP A 241 13.45 23.09 23.20
N MET A 242 13.02 23.59 22.04
CA MET A 242 13.39 24.93 21.56
C MET A 242 12.35 25.52 20.61
N TYR A 243 12.30 26.84 20.52
CA TYR A 243 11.41 27.55 19.60
C TYR A 243 11.75 27.26 18.12
N ALA A 244 10.78 27.54 17.23
CA ALA A 244 10.92 27.52 15.78
C ALA A 244 10.10 28.66 15.15
N ILE A 245 10.45 29.04 13.92
CA ILE A 245 9.72 30.06 13.17
C ILE A 245 8.89 29.42 12.07
N ASP A 246 7.61 29.77 12.04
CA ASP A 246 6.72 29.52 10.91
C ASP A 246 6.98 30.59 9.84
N PHE A 247 7.84 30.26 8.88
CA PHE A 247 8.23 31.19 7.82
C PHE A 247 7.13 31.47 6.80
N GLU A 248 6.06 30.68 6.74
CA GLU A 248 4.90 30.99 5.90
C GLU A 248 4.10 32.18 6.48
N ALA A 249 4.09 32.32 7.81
CA ALA A 249 3.40 33.42 8.49
C ALA A 249 4.31 34.61 8.89
N CYS A 250 5.61 34.36 9.09
CA CYS A 250 6.54 35.35 9.59
C CYS A 250 6.77 36.50 8.59
N THR A 251 6.66 37.75 9.05
CA THR A 251 6.97 38.96 8.24
C THR A 251 8.44 39.36 8.28
N GLN A 252 9.30 38.59 8.95
CA GLN A 252 10.72 38.87 9.12
C GLN A 252 11.04 40.26 9.72
N CYS A 253 10.17 40.80 10.58
CA CYS A 253 10.34 42.13 11.19
C CYS A 253 11.56 42.30 12.12
N GLY A 254 12.15 41.21 12.60
CA GLY A 254 13.37 41.24 13.43
C GLY A 254 13.18 41.50 14.93
N GLU A 255 11.95 41.74 15.42
CA GLU A 255 11.72 42.01 16.86
C GLU A 255 12.15 40.88 17.78
N CYS A 256 11.90 39.63 17.38
CA CYS A 256 12.35 38.45 18.13
C CYS A 256 13.88 38.34 18.20
N VAL A 257 14.60 38.81 17.17
CA VAL A 257 16.08 38.79 17.12
C VAL A 257 16.67 39.74 18.15
N LYS A 258 16.10 40.95 18.29
CA LYS A 258 16.59 42.00 19.20
C LYS A 258 16.56 41.58 20.67
N ILE A 259 15.59 40.75 21.07
CA ILE A 259 15.37 40.38 22.47
C ILE A 259 15.90 38.98 22.84
N CYS A 260 16.26 38.15 21.85
CA CYS A 260 16.65 36.77 22.10
C CYS A 260 18.03 36.71 22.78
N PRO A 261 18.17 36.07 23.95
CA PRO A 261 19.47 35.85 24.58
C PRO A 261 20.29 34.72 23.93
N GLY A 262 19.67 33.93 23.05
CA GLY A 262 20.34 32.92 22.22
C GLY A 262 20.59 33.44 20.80
N LYS A 263 20.30 32.61 19.79
CA LYS A 263 20.55 32.95 18.38
C LYS A 263 19.34 32.67 17.50
N ILE A 264 18.82 33.72 16.89
CA ILE A 264 17.78 33.66 15.84
C ILE A 264 18.41 34.18 14.54
N ASP A 265 18.24 33.44 13.45
CA ASP A 265 18.69 33.83 12.12
C ASP A 265 17.50 33.80 11.15
N LEU A 266 16.97 34.97 10.83
CA LEU A 266 15.86 35.13 9.88
C LEU A 266 16.28 34.93 8.42
N ASN A 267 17.60 34.88 8.14
CA ASN A 267 18.18 34.68 6.82
C ASN A 267 18.84 33.30 6.68
N GLU A 268 18.55 32.37 7.60
CA GLU A 268 19.01 30.99 7.49
C GLU A 268 18.61 30.44 6.12
N LYS A 269 19.57 29.86 5.41
CA LYS A 269 19.37 29.35 4.05
C LYS A 269 19.00 27.86 4.09
N THR A 270 18.15 27.46 3.15
CA THR A 270 17.90 26.06 2.85
C THR A 270 19.21 25.33 2.54
N LYS A 271 19.38 24.13 3.12
CA LYS A 271 20.54 23.27 2.91
C LYS A 271 20.13 22.04 2.12
N GLU A 272 20.86 21.74 1.06
CA GLU A 272 20.73 20.49 0.31
C GLU A 272 21.91 19.59 0.70
N GLN A 273 21.64 18.31 0.95
CA GLN A 273 22.68 17.32 1.24
C GLN A 273 22.28 15.95 0.69
N GLU A 274 23.24 15.09 0.44
CA GLU A 274 23.02 13.69 0.06
C GLU A 274 23.48 12.78 1.21
N ILE A 275 22.70 11.75 1.51
CA ILE A 275 23.06 10.72 2.49
C ILE A 275 23.02 9.33 1.88
N GLU A 276 23.75 8.40 2.50
CA GLU A 276 23.73 6.99 2.13
C GLU A 276 22.98 6.14 3.14
N ALA A 277 22.11 5.24 2.66
CA ALA A 277 21.37 4.28 3.49
C ALA A 277 21.27 2.91 2.83
N GLY A 278 21.20 1.84 3.62
CA GLY A 278 20.91 0.49 3.13
C GLY A 278 19.42 0.19 3.05
N THR A 279 18.61 0.81 3.91
CA THR A 279 17.15 0.65 3.92
C THR A 279 16.46 1.99 4.14
N ILE A 280 15.21 2.07 3.69
CA ILE A 280 14.34 3.23 3.87
C ILE A 280 13.07 2.76 4.58
N ILE A 281 12.66 3.47 5.63
CA ILE A 281 11.43 3.21 6.35
C ILE A 281 10.55 4.46 6.28
N VAL A 282 9.35 4.31 5.70
CA VAL A 282 8.36 5.38 5.55
C VAL A 282 7.38 5.34 6.72
N ALA A 283 7.49 6.31 7.61
CA ALA A 283 6.71 6.48 8.83
C ALA A 283 6.03 7.87 8.88
N THR A 284 5.63 8.38 7.71
CA THR A 284 5.08 9.73 7.50
C THR A 284 3.71 9.96 8.13
N GLY A 285 3.05 8.90 8.60
CA GLY A 285 1.77 8.96 9.28
C GLY A 285 0.65 9.41 8.34
N LEU A 286 -0.29 10.19 8.87
CA LEU A 286 -1.49 10.63 8.16
C LEU A 286 -1.82 12.10 8.46
N SER A 287 -2.57 12.71 7.54
CA SER A 287 -3.10 14.06 7.67
C SER A 287 -4.62 14.03 7.68
N TRP A 288 -5.26 14.92 8.42
CA TRP A 288 -6.72 15.06 8.38
C TRP A 288 -7.17 15.49 6.99
N TYR A 289 -8.30 14.94 6.55
CA TYR A 289 -9.00 15.42 5.37
C TYR A 289 -9.46 16.86 5.58
N ASP A 290 -9.40 17.66 4.52
CA ASP A 290 -9.90 19.02 4.54
C ASP A 290 -11.43 19.05 4.46
N VAL A 291 -12.06 19.11 5.65
CA VAL A 291 -13.52 19.16 5.80
C VAL A 291 -14.18 20.43 5.25
N SER A 292 -13.42 21.47 4.89
CA SER A 292 -14.03 22.63 4.23
C SER A 292 -14.66 22.27 2.88
N LYS A 293 -14.23 21.15 2.28
CA LYS A 293 -14.79 20.59 1.04
C LYS A 293 -16.18 19.98 1.23
N VAL A 294 -16.62 19.71 2.47
CA VAL A 294 -17.94 19.17 2.79
C VAL A 294 -18.87 20.35 3.11
N GLU A 295 -19.30 21.05 2.05
CA GLU A 295 -19.98 22.35 2.14
C GLU A 295 -21.31 22.29 2.90
N GLU A 296 -22.00 21.14 2.83
CA GLU A 296 -23.28 20.88 3.49
C GLU A 296 -23.19 20.94 5.03
N TYR A 297 -21.99 20.75 5.59
CA TYR A 297 -21.78 20.83 7.04
C TYR A 297 -21.36 22.21 7.52
N GLY A 298 -21.14 23.16 6.61
CA GLY A 298 -20.98 24.58 6.94
C GLY A 298 -19.70 24.93 7.70
N TYR A 299 -18.66 24.09 7.68
CA TYR A 299 -17.36 24.44 8.27
C TYR A 299 -16.81 25.74 7.65
N ALA A 300 -16.22 26.60 8.48
CA ALA A 300 -15.79 27.98 8.16
C ALA A 300 -16.90 28.98 7.77
N ARG A 301 -18.12 28.52 7.44
CA ARG A 301 -19.28 29.37 7.11
C ARG A 301 -20.22 29.58 8.31
N LEU A 302 -20.34 28.59 9.19
CA LEU A 302 -21.18 28.61 10.37
C LEU A 302 -20.32 28.61 11.64
N GLU A 303 -20.39 29.68 12.41
CA GLU A 303 -19.75 29.74 13.73
C GLU A 303 -20.34 28.66 14.64
N GLY A 304 -19.47 27.92 15.33
CA GLY A 304 -19.81 26.78 16.19
C GLY A 304 -19.64 25.40 15.52
N VAL A 305 -19.41 25.36 14.20
CA VAL A 305 -18.98 24.14 13.49
C VAL A 305 -17.46 24.04 13.50
N MET A 306 -16.94 22.96 14.09
CA MET A 306 -15.51 22.80 14.41
C MET A 306 -14.96 21.48 13.89
N LYS A 307 -13.68 21.47 13.51
CA LYS A 307 -12.89 20.25 13.35
C LYS A 307 -12.68 19.59 14.72
N THR A 308 -12.45 18.28 14.73
CA THR A 308 -12.14 17.51 15.95
C THR A 308 -11.05 18.19 16.80
N LEU A 309 -9.94 18.60 16.18
CA LEU A 309 -8.81 19.17 16.90
C LEU A 309 -9.10 20.57 17.48
N GLU A 310 -9.87 21.39 16.76
CA GLU A 310 -10.30 22.70 17.23
C GLU A 310 -11.20 22.55 18.46
N PHE A 311 -12.14 21.62 18.41
CA PHE A 311 -13.04 21.31 19.50
C PHE A 311 -12.28 20.79 20.73
N GLU A 312 -11.43 19.78 20.55
CA GLU A 312 -10.63 19.19 21.64
C GLU A 312 -9.80 20.26 22.37
N ARG A 313 -9.12 21.13 21.61
CA ARG A 313 -8.29 22.23 22.16
C ARG A 313 -9.14 23.28 22.89
N ALA A 314 -10.31 23.62 22.35
CA ALA A 314 -11.20 24.58 22.99
C ALA A 314 -11.77 24.06 24.32
N ILE A 315 -12.15 22.78 24.35
CA ILE A 315 -12.60 22.10 25.57
C ILE A 315 -11.44 21.95 26.56
N ALA A 316 -10.22 21.64 26.10
CA ALA A 316 -9.02 21.48 26.95
C ALA A 316 -8.53 22.78 27.58
N SER A 317 -8.59 23.88 26.84
CA SER A 317 -8.26 25.21 27.37
C SER A 317 -9.36 25.81 28.27
N GLY A 318 -10.55 25.21 28.28
CA GLY A 318 -11.72 25.74 29.00
C GLY A 318 -12.38 26.94 28.34
N THR A 319 -11.97 27.29 27.12
CA THR A 319 -12.55 28.38 26.31
C THR A 319 -13.93 28.02 25.76
N LEU A 320 -14.22 26.73 25.60
CA LEU A 320 -15.54 26.23 25.22
C LEU A 320 -16.19 25.45 26.38
N ARG A 321 -17.46 25.74 26.66
CA ARG A 321 -18.29 25.09 27.68
C ARG A 321 -19.66 24.76 27.09
N PRO A 322 -19.77 23.67 26.31
CA PRO A 322 -20.99 23.39 25.56
C PRO A 322 -22.06 22.77 26.46
N LYS A 323 -23.33 23.07 26.19
CA LYS A 323 -24.48 22.39 26.82
C LYS A 323 -25.05 21.31 25.91
N LYS A 324 -25.07 21.54 24.59
CA LYS A 324 -25.51 20.57 23.57
C LYS A 324 -24.48 20.47 22.44
N VAL A 325 -24.00 19.26 22.18
CA VAL A 325 -22.99 18.99 21.13
C VAL A 325 -23.47 17.89 20.19
N ALA A 326 -23.37 18.11 18.89
CA ALA A 326 -23.47 17.05 17.89
C ALA A 326 -22.09 16.69 17.34
N ILE A 327 -21.75 15.40 17.33
CA ILE A 327 -20.54 14.88 16.71
C ILE A 327 -20.96 14.10 15.46
N ILE A 328 -20.58 14.62 14.30
CA ILE A 328 -20.90 14.02 13.00
C ILE A 328 -19.75 13.12 12.58
N TYR A 329 -20.02 11.82 12.44
CA TYR A 329 -19.04 10.86 11.95
C TYR A 329 -19.00 10.83 10.44
N CYS A 330 -17.90 10.30 9.92
CA CYS A 330 -17.69 10.14 8.48
C CYS A 330 -17.78 11.48 7.74
N ALA A 331 -17.36 12.59 8.35
CA ALA A 331 -17.34 13.89 7.69
C ALA A 331 -16.31 13.90 6.55
N GLY A 332 -16.79 13.73 5.31
CA GLY A 332 -15.96 13.53 4.12
C GLY A 332 -15.37 12.12 3.97
N SER A 333 -15.82 11.13 4.75
CA SER A 333 -15.42 9.72 4.62
C SER A 333 -16.58 8.82 4.30
N ARG A 334 -16.30 7.66 3.67
CA ARG A 334 -17.33 6.78 3.10
C ARG A 334 -18.32 7.59 2.25
N ASP A 335 -17.75 8.49 1.47
CA ASP A 335 -18.46 9.45 0.65
C ASP A 335 -17.86 9.43 -0.76
N SER A 336 -18.69 9.12 -1.75
CA SER A 336 -18.26 9.01 -3.15
C SER A 336 -17.87 10.37 -3.76
N LYS A 337 -18.29 11.50 -3.18
CA LYS A 337 -17.87 12.84 -3.58
C LYS A 337 -16.55 13.27 -2.92
N HIS A 338 -16.15 12.58 -1.85
CA HIS A 338 -14.95 12.89 -1.06
C HIS A 338 -14.07 11.63 -0.92
N LEU A 339 -13.85 11.12 0.30
CA LEU A 339 -13.09 9.89 0.52
C LEU A 339 -14.01 8.67 0.45
N PRO A 340 -13.88 7.78 -0.55
CA PRO A 340 -14.79 6.65 -0.74
C PRO A 340 -14.56 5.51 0.27
N TYR A 341 -13.67 5.69 1.23
CA TYR A 341 -13.23 4.66 2.18
C TYR A 341 -13.50 5.07 3.64
N CYS A 342 -13.47 4.09 4.54
CA CYS A 342 -13.52 4.31 5.98
C CYS A 342 -12.12 4.61 6.52
N SER A 343 -11.96 5.69 7.29
CA SER A 343 -10.67 6.03 7.89
C SER A 343 -10.39 5.37 9.24
N LYS A 344 -11.07 4.26 9.56
CA LYS A 344 -10.89 3.34 10.70
C LYS A 344 -11.00 3.94 12.12
N ILE A 345 -10.30 5.02 12.42
CA ILE A 345 -10.11 5.59 13.77
C ILE A 345 -10.99 6.80 14.06
N CYS A 346 -11.69 7.36 13.07
CA CYS A 346 -12.56 8.55 13.26
C CYS A 346 -13.70 8.29 14.27
N CYS A 347 -14.25 7.07 14.31
CA CYS A 347 -15.24 6.71 15.32
C CYS A 347 -14.65 6.72 16.74
N LEU A 348 -13.42 6.22 16.91
CA LEU A 348 -12.76 6.17 18.21
C LEU A 348 -12.38 7.57 18.71
N LEU A 349 -11.91 8.44 17.81
CA LEU A 349 -11.66 9.85 18.12
C LEU A 349 -12.95 10.57 18.53
N GLY A 350 -14.05 10.34 17.81
CA GLY A 350 -15.34 10.91 18.16
C GLY A 350 -15.89 10.44 19.52
N LEU A 351 -15.74 9.14 19.84
CA LEU A 351 -16.09 8.62 21.16
C LEU A 351 -15.24 9.27 22.26
N LYS A 352 -13.96 9.48 22.00
CA LYS A 352 -13.08 10.22 22.91
C LYS A 352 -13.52 11.66 23.11
N GLU A 353 -13.96 12.37 22.07
CA GLU A 353 -14.52 13.73 22.24
C GLU A 353 -15.81 13.71 23.08
N ALA A 354 -16.71 12.75 22.85
CA ALA A 354 -17.91 12.59 23.66
C ALA A 354 -17.57 12.33 25.14
N LYS A 355 -16.60 11.45 25.39
CA LYS A 355 -16.07 11.20 26.74
C LYS A 355 -15.48 12.46 27.36
N LEU A 356 -14.68 13.21 26.62
CA LEU A 356 -14.06 14.46 27.07
C LEU A 356 -15.11 15.48 27.53
N VAL A 357 -16.21 15.61 26.78
CA VAL A 357 -17.35 16.45 27.14
C VAL A 357 -18.02 15.93 28.40
N LYS A 358 -18.41 14.65 28.45
CA LYS A 358 -19.15 14.09 29.60
C LYS A 358 -18.34 14.02 30.89
N ASP A 359 -17.01 13.89 30.81
CA ASP A 359 -16.14 13.91 31.99
C ASP A 359 -15.96 15.33 32.55
N ARG A 360 -16.01 16.38 31.71
CA ARG A 360 -15.87 17.79 32.13
C ARG A 360 -17.19 18.48 32.43
N PHE A 361 -18.23 18.13 31.68
CA PHE A 361 -19.58 18.69 31.74
C PHE A 361 -20.60 17.53 31.78
N PRO A 362 -20.80 16.92 32.97
CA PRO A 362 -21.66 15.74 33.11
C PRO A 362 -23.10 15.95 32.62
N ASP A 363 -23.61 17.18 32.76
CA ASP A 363 -24.98 17.55 32.35
C ASP A 363 -25.11 17.91 30.87
N ALA A 364 -24.00 17.94 30.11
CA ALA A 364 -24.06 18.25 28.69
C ALA A 364 -24.75 17.11 27.91
N GLU A 365 -25.62 17.50 26.98
CA GLU A 365 -26.25 16.61 26.02
C GLU A 365 -25.29 16.40 24.84
N VAL A 366 -24.98 15.15 24.55
CA VAL A 366 -24.07 14.78 23.45
C VAL A 366 -24.80 13.85 22.51
N TYR A 367 -24.82 14.22 21.23
CA TYR A 367 -25.41 13.47 20.13
C TYR A 367 -24.28 12.97 19.23
N VAL A 368 -24.16 11.67 19.03
CA VAL A 368 -23.23 11.06 18.07
C VAL A 368 -24.06 10.57 16.89
N ILE A 369 -23.79 11.11 15.70
CA ILE A 369 -24.54 10.77 14.49
C ILE A 369 -23.60 9.98 13.57
N ALA A 370 -23.96 8.71 13.30
CA ALA A 370 -23.12 7.80 12.55
C ALA A 370 -23.94 6.84 11.69
N MET A 371 -23.45 6.53 10.48
CA MET A 371 -24.02 5.45 9.65
C MET A 371 -23.85 4.09 10.31
N ASP A 372 -22.63 3.82 10.79
CA ASP A 372 -22.27 2.62 11.54
C ASP A 372 -21.30 3.00 12.65
N MET A 373 -21.51 2.46 13.85
CA MET A 373 -20.50 2.51 14.91
C MET A 373 -19.47 1.41 14.68
N ARG A 374 -18.18 1.81 14.63
CA ARG A 374 -17.05 0.90 14.41
C ARG A 374 -16.12 0.86 15.63
N SER A 375 -16.68 0.46 16.78
CA SER A 375 -16.00 0.23 18.06
C SER A 375 -15.55 -1.22 18.21
N TYR A 376 -14.55 -1.65 17.44
CA TYR A 376 -14.13 -3.05 17.41
C TYR A 376 -13.35 -3.47 18.67
N GLY A 377 -13.44 -4.76 19.03
CA GLY A 377 -12.66 -5.34 20.14
C GLY A 377 -12.95 -4.65 21.47
N THR A 378 -11.90 -4.24 22.18
CA THR A 378 -12.02 -3.59 23.51
C THR A 378 -12.59 -2.18 23.45
N PHE A 379 -12.70 -1.55 22.27
CA PHE A 379 -13.29 -0.23 22.13
C PHE A 379 -14.82 -0.22 22.33
N GLU A 380 -15.46 -1.38 22.31
CA GLU A 380 -16.88 -1.55 22.59
C GLU A 380 -17.24 -1.13 24.03
N TYR A 381 -16.32 -1.33 24.99
CA TYR A 381 -16.53 -0.88 26.37
C TYR A 381 -16.65 0.65 26.47
N LEU A 382 -15.88 1.40 25.68
CA LEU A 382 -15.98 2.86 25.65
C LEU A 382 -17.34 3.31 25.09
N TYR A 383 -17.80 2.67 24.01
CA TYR A 383 -19.11 2.93 23.45
C TYR A 383 -20.24 2.69 24.46
N ASN A 384 -20.25 1.53 25.13
CA ASN A 384 -21.27 1.19 26.14
C ASN A 384 -21.21 2.13 27.36
N THR A 385 -20.02 2.45 27.86
CA THR A 385 -19.85 3.41 28.95
C THR A 385 -20.47 4.78 28.62
N LEU A 386 -20.31 5.24 27.36
CA LEU A 386 -20.87 6.52 26.94
C LEU A 386 -22.39 6.48 26.80
N ARG A 387 -22.96 5.36 26.36
CA ARG A 387 -24.42 5.14 26.38
C ARG A 387 -24.97 5.21 27.80
N GLU A 388 -24.32 4.55 28.75
CA GLU A 388 -24.69 4.58 30.17
C GLU A 388 -24.57 6.00 30.77
N LYS A 389 -23.61 6.80 30.30
CA LYS A 389 -23.48 8.22 30.64
C LYS A 389 -24.52 9.13 29.95
N GLY A 390 -25.43 8.59 29.14
CA GLY A 390 -26.50 9.34 28.49
C GLY A 390 -26.09 10.03 27.18
N VAL A 391 -25.04 9.55 26.50
CA VAL A 391 -24.75 9.97 25.12
C VAL A 391 -25.77 9.33 24.17
N SER A 392 -26.41 10.16 23.35
CA SER A 392 -27.40 9.71 22.36
C SER A 392 -26.71 9.32 21.07
N PHE A 393 -26.96 8.10 20.58
CA PHE A 393 -26.41 7.60 19.32
C PHE A 393 -27.51 7.49 18.27
N ILE A 394 -27.35 8.23 17.19
CA ILE A 394 -28.34 8.35 16.11
C ILE A 394 -27.78 7.67 14.87
N LYS A 395 -28.52 6.73 14.31
CA LYS A 395 -28.08 6.00 13.12
C LYS A 395 -28.50 6.75 11.88
N GLY A 396 -27.58 7.51 11.31
CA GLY A 396 -27.88 8.34 10.15
C GLY A 396 -26.64 9.00 9.56
N LYS A 397 -26.82 9.59 8.38
CA LYS A 397 -25.88 10.54 7.78
C LYS A 397 -26.60 11.89 7.70
N PRO A 398 -26.10 12.95 8.38
CA PRO A 398 -26.68 14.27 8.26
C PRO A 398 -26.76 14.73 6.81
N SER A 399 -27.86 15.35 6.46
CA SER A 399 -28.07 15.96 5.14
C SER A 399 -27.44 17.34 5.04
N GLU A 400 -27.57 18.14 6.11
CA GLU A 400 -27.04 19.49 6.20
C GLU A 400 -26.90 19.96 7.66
N VAL A 401 -26.09 20.99 7.85
CA VAL A 401 -26.04 21.81 9.06
C VAL A 401 -26.41 23.24 8.67
N PHE A 402 -27.38 23.84 9.36
CA PHE A 402 -27.84 25.20 9.10
C PHE A 402 -28.17 25.95 10.39
N ARG A 403 -28.50 27.23 10.28
CA ARG A 403 -28.96 28.04 11.42
C ARG A 403 -30.47 28.24 11.38
N ARG A 404 -31.11 28.03 12.52
CA ARG A 404 -32.52 28.37 12.78
C ARG A 404 -32.59 29.09 14.12
N ASP A 405 -33.21 30.28 14.15
CA ASP A 405 -33.38 31.09 15.36
C ASP A 405 -32.08 31.31 16.15
N GLY A 406 -30.97 31.49 15.44
CA GLY A 406 -29.65 31.73 16.01
C GLY A 406 -28.90 30.48 16.51
N ARG A 407 -29.51 29.29 16.49
CA ARG A 407 -28.90 28.01 16.89
C ARG A 407 -28.46 27.17 15.69
N LEU A 408 -27.47 26.31 15.89
CA LEU A 408 -27.10 25.30 14.90
C LEU A 408 -28.11 24.16 14.94
N VAL A 409 -28.56 23.74 13.76
CA VAL A 409 -29.46 22.60 13.58
C VAL A 409 -28.76 21.57 12.70
N VAL A 410 -28.68 20.34 13.19
CA VAL A 410 -28.22 19.19 12.39
C VAL A 410 -29.43 18.41 11.93
N ARG A 411 -29.66 18.37 10.61
CA ARG A 411 -30.76 17.61 10.02
C ARG A 411 -30.30 16.23 9.58
N THR A 412 -30.88 15.20 10.18
CA THR A 412 -30.54 13.80 9.89
C THR A 412 -31.79 12.94 9.94
N GLU A 413 -31.77 11.82 9.23
CA GLU A 413 -32.70 10.72 9.46
C GLU A 413 -32.14 9.81 10.57
N ASP A 414 -33.01 9.32 11.46
CA ASP A 414 -32.69 8.19 12.33
C ASP A 414 -33.26 6.90 11.73
N LEU A 415 -32.37 6.09 11.16
CA LEU A 415 -32.71 4.84 10.48
C LEU A 415 -33.21 3.75 11.43
N TYR A 416 -33.12 3.92 12.76
CA TYR A 416 -33.76 3.01 13.70
C TYR A 416 -35.26 3.29 13.86
N THR A 417 -35.65 4.56 13.81
CA THR A 417 -37.04 5.01 14.02
C THR A 417 -37.74 5.40 12.72
N ASN A 418 -36.99 5.57 11.62
CA ASN A 418 -37.43 6.15 10.34
C ASN A 418 -38.00 7.57 10.50
N GLU A 419 -37.46 8.34 11.43
CA GLU A 419 -37.86 9.73 11.67
C GLU A 419 -36.83 10.71 11.14
N LEU A 420 -37.32 11.83 10.58
CA LEU A 420 -36.49 12.99 10.27
C LEU A 420 -36.32 13.83 11.53
N LEU A 421 -35.07 14.03 11.95
CA LEU A 421 -34.69 14.76 13.15
C LEU A 421 -34.00 16.07 12.80
N ASP A 422 -34.45 17.16 13.42
CA ASP A 422 -33.77 18.46 13.45
C ASP A 422 -33.20 18.65 14.88
N ILE A 423 -31.90 18.42 15.05
CA ILE A 423 -31.25 18.44 16.37
C ILE A 423 -30.61 19.81 16.60
N GLU A 424 -31.14 20.57 17.56
CA GLU A 424 -30.58 21.87 17.94
C GLU A 424 -29.41 21.73 18.91
N VAL A 425 -28.27 22.31 18.56
CA VAL A 425 -27.02 22.22 19.34
C VAL A 425 -26.28 23.56 19.41
N ASP A 426 -25.39 23.68 20.40
CA ASP A 426 -24.49 24.83 20.53
C ASP A 426 -23.28 24.68 19.61
N ASN A 427 -22.80 23.44 19.44
CA ASN A 427 -21.61 23.12 18.66
C ASN A 427 -21.79 21.84 17.83
N VAL A 428 -21.17 21.85 16.65
CA VAL A 428 -21.06 20.67 15.79
C VAL A 428 -19.59 20.31 15.63
N VAL A 429 -19.24 19.05 15.87
CA VAL A 429 -17.88 18.53 15.72
C VAL A 429 -17.84 17.61 14.51
N LEU A 430 -17.01 17.95 13.53
CA LEU A 430 -16.83 17.15 12.32
C LEU A 430 -15.70 16.15 12.53
N SER A 431 -16.06 14.87 12.75
CA SER A 431 -15.10 13.76 12.82
C SER A 431 -14.74 13.29 11.41
N SER A 432 -13.66 13.87 10.89
CA SER A 432 -13.26 13.69 9.50
C SER A 432 -12.34 12.51 9.26
N GLY A 433 -12.20 12.17 7.98
CA GLY A 433 -11.25 11.17 7.52
C GLY A 433 -9.80 11.60 7.55
N PHE A 434 -8.97 10.70 7.02
CA PHE A 434 -7.53 10.85 6.91
C PHE A 434 -7.03 10.50 5.50
N VAL A 435 -5.95 11.17 5.09
CA VAL A 435 -5.23 10.99 3.82
C VAL A 435 -3.74 10.74 4.10
N ALA A 436 -3.05 10.05 3.19
CA ALA A 436 -1.63 9.75 3.31
C ALA A 436 -0.73 10.89 2.78
N ASP A 437 0.57 10.78 3.02
CA ASP A 437 1.60 11.61 2.38
C ASP A 437 1.97 11.05 1.00
N THR A 438 1.18 11.43 -0.01
CA THR A 438 1.35 10.96 -1.39
C THR A 438 2.67 11.42 -2.01
N ALA A 439 3.14 12.63 -1.65
CA ALA A 439 4.36 13.21 -2.21
C ALA A 439 5.62 12.40 -1.84
N THR A 440 5.71 11.89 -0.62
CA THR A 440 6.82 11.02 -0.21
C THR A 440 6.81 9.69 -0.99
N PHE A 441 5.64 9.08 -1.16
CA PHE A 441 5.53 7.83 -1.93
C PHE A 441 5.86 8.01 -3.41
N ASP A 442 5.45 9.14 -4.02
CA ASP A 442 5.79 9.48 -5.41
C ASP A 442 7.30 9.61 -5.61
N LYS A 443 8.02 10.30 -4.71
CA LYS A 443 9.50 10.40 -4.72
C LYS A 443 10.17 9.03 -4.62
N LEU A 444 9.57 8.10 -3.86
CA LEU A 444 10.05 6.72 -3.73
C LEU A 444 9.61 5.81 -4.89
N LYS A 445 8.85 6.34 -5.86
CA LYS A 445 8.25 5.61 -6.98
C LYS A 445 7.34 4.46 -6.53
N ILE A 446 6.71 4.61 -5.36
CA ILE A 446 5.72 3.68 -4.82
C ILE A 446 4.34 4.07 -5.34
N LYS A 447 3.58 3.09 -5.83
CA LYS A 447 2.23 3.32 -6.33
C LYS A 447 1.22 3.35 -5.20
N LEU A 448 0.16 4.13 -5.40
CA LEU A 448 -0.96 4.26 -4.48
C LEU A 448 -2.22 3.58 -5.05
N ASN A 449 -3.09 3.08 -4.17
CA ASN A 449 -4.45 2.67 -4.45
C ASN A 449 -5.40 3.60 -3.68
N GLY A 450 -6.06 4.51 -4.41
CA GLY A 450 -6.63 5.71 -3.79
C GLY A 450 -5.50 6.56 -3.21
N ASP A 451 -5.60 6.90 -1.93
CA ASP A 451 -4.64 7.79 -1.26
C ASP A 451 -3.48 7.04 -0.58
N PHE A 452 -3.52 5.70 -0.49
CA PHE A 452 -2.58 4.90 0.31
C PHE A 452 -1.68 4.00 -0.54
N PRO A 453 -0.45 3.65 -0.09
CA PRO A 453 0.46 2.82 -0.87
C PRO A 453 -0.09 1.41 -1.13
N ILE A 454 0.17 0.90 -2.33
CA ILE A 454 -0.10 -0.49 -2.69
C ILE A 454 0.96 -1.37 -2.02
N LEU A 455 0.49 -2.28 -1.17
CA LEU A 455 1.28 -3.33 -0.58
C LEU A 455 1.28 -4.54 -1.55
N PHE A 456 2.45 -5.04 -1.92
CA PHE A 456 2.67 -6.24 -2.75
C PHE A 456 2.80 -7.54 -1.92
N GLU A 457 1.75 -8.35 -1.86
CA GLU A 457 1.79 -9.69 -1.27
C GLU A 457 3.03 -10.46 -1.82
N ASN A 458 3.93 -10.92 -0.92
CA ASN A 458 5.17 -11.67 -1.22
C ASN A 458 6.37 -10.91 -1.83
N ALA A 459 6.56 -9.61 -1.57
CA ALA A 459 7.85 -8.96 -1.84
C ALA A 459 8.96 -9.59 -0.96
N SER A 460 9.87 -10.38 -1.55
CA SER A 460 10.90 -11.16 -0.84
C SER A 460 11.89 -10.32 0.01
N LEU A 461 11.80 -8.98 -0.05
CA LEU A 461 12.71 -8.03 0.59
C LEU A 461 12.00 -6.95 1.44
N GLY A 462 10.70 -7.09 1.76
CA GLY A 462 9.93 -6.09 2.54
C GLY A 462 9.07 -6.73 3.64
N ASN A 463 8.91 -6.04 4.78
CA ASN A 463 8.06 -6.48 5.90
C ASN A 463 6.57 -6.25 5.70
N THR A 464 6.30 -5.20 4.94
CA THR A 464 4.98 -4.68 4.59
C THR A 464 4.94 -4.54 3.08
N GLU A 465 5.52 -5.51 2.38
CA GLU A 465 5.15 -5.77 0.99
C GLU A 465 5.58 -4.68 -0.03
N LEU A 466 6.49 -3.76 0.30
CA LEU A 466 7.06 -2.84 -0.70
C LEU A 466 8.37 -3.38 -1.29
N PRO A 467 8.60 -3.21 -2.61
CA PRO A 467 9.84 -3.69 -3.25
C PRO A 467 11.06 -2.86 -2.82
N ARG A 468 12.25 -3.36 -3.18
CA ARG A 468 13.53 -2.66 -3.00
C ARG A 468 13.94 -2.41 -1.54
N GLY A 469 13.47 -3.18 -0.57
CA GLY A 469 13.84 -2.99 0.85
C GLY A 469 13.45 -1.62 1.40
N ILE A 470 12.37 -1.05 0.84
CA ILE A 470 11.63 0.05 1.44
C ILE A 470 10.58 -0.57 2.35
N PHE A 471 10.52 -0.12 3.58
CA PHE A 471 9.56 -0.56 4.58
C PHE A 471 8.59 0.58 4.88
N THR A 472 7.43 0.24 5.41
CA THR A 472 6.47 1.21 5.95
C THR A 472 6.19 0.90 7.40
N ALA A 473 5.80 1.93 8.16
CA ALA A 473 5.45 1.79 9.55
C ALA A 473 4.28 2.69 9.95
N GLY A 474 3.33 2.08 10.67
CA GLY A 474 2.22 2.78 11.28
C GLY A 474 1.24 3.35 10.27
N ALA A 475 0.71 4.53 10.57
CA ALA A 475 -0.38 5.12 9.82
C ALA A 475 -0.03 5.62 8.40
N ALA A 476 1.22 5.44 7.94
CA ALA A 476 1.64 5.76 6.57
C ALA A 476 0.99 4.85 5.51
N THR A 477 0.60 3.62 5.89
CA THR A 477 -0.06 2.66 4.98
C THR A 477 -1.57 2.71 5.06
N PHE A 478 -2.12 2.91 6.24
CA PHE A 478 -3.55 3.07 6.45
C PHE A 478 -3.83 3.62 7.86
N PRO A 479 -4.94 4.35 8.10
CA PRO A 479 -5.26 4.87 9.42
C PRO A 479 -5.31 3.77 10.48
N SER A 480 -4.60 4.00 11.58
CA SER A 480 -4.45 3.05 12.70
C SER A 480 -4.28 3.78 14.02
N GLY A 481 -4.62 3.10 15.12
CA GLY A 481 -4.42 3.64 16.47
C GLY A 481 -2.98 3.57 16.93
N VAL A 482 -2.67 4.23 18.06
CA VAL A 482 -1.29 4.31 18.58
C VAL A 482 -0.73 2.93 18.91
N ALA A 483 -1.51 2.06 19.57
CA ALA A 483 -1.05 0.71 19.92
C ALA A 483 -0.73 -0.14 18.68
N GLU A 484 -1.63 -0.14 17.68
CA GLU A 484 -1.42 -0.82 16.40
C GLU A 484 -0.19 -0.26 15.66
N THR A 485 -0.04 1.06 15.68
CA THR A 485 1.10 1.77 15.07
C THR A 485 2.43 1.33 15.69
N LEU A 486 2.51 1.20 17.02
CA LEU A 486 3.74 0.76 17.70
C LEU A 486 4.09 -0.69 17.39
N ILE A 487 3.08 -1.58 17.30
CA ILE A 487 3.28 -2.97 16.91
C ILE A 487 3.84 -3.04 15.48
N ASP A 488 3.24 -2.29 14.55
CA ASP A 488 3.68 -2.27 13.16
C ASP A 488 5.09 -1.67 13.00
N ALA A 489 5.37 -0.58 13.71
CA ALA A 489 6.71 0.03 13.78
C ALA A 489 7.79 -0.97 14.23
N ARG A 490 7.52 -1.77 15.27
CA ARG A 490 8.45 -2.81 15.73
C ARG A 490 8.67 -3.91 14.70
N LYS A 491 7.62 -4.32 13.99
CA LYS A 491 7.76 -5.28 12.88
C LYS A 491 8.65 -4.70 11.77
N ALA A 492 8.40 -3.44 11.37
CA ALA A 492 9.19 -2.77 10.34
C ALA A 492 10.68 -2.66 10.73
N ALA A 493 10.95 -2.28 11.99
CA ALA A 493 12.30 -2.22 12.53
C ALA A 493 12.99 -3.59 12.51
N TYR A 494 12.30 -4.66 12.93
CA TYR A 494 12.85 -6.02 12.93
C TYR A 494 13.25 -6.49 11.52
N SER A 495 12.42 -6.21 10.53
CA SER A 495 12.69 -6.62 9.16
C SER A 495 13.78 -5.79 8.49
N ALA A 496 13.83 -4.49 8.75
CA ALA A 496 14.95 -3.65 8.32
C ALA A 496 16.27 -4.10 8.98
N LEU A 497 16.24 -4.47 10.26
CA LEU A 497 17.38 -5.02 10.99
C LEU A 497 17.87 -6.35 10.36
N ASN A 498 16.95 -7.29 10.09
CA ASN A 498 17.29 -8.57 9.48
C ASN A 498 17.94 -8.42 8.10
N LEU A 499 17.50 -7.43 7.33
CA LEU A 499 18.10 -7.12 6.04
C LEU A 499 19.50 -6.51 6.22
N LEU A 500 19.64 -5.47 7.03
CA LEU A 500 20.92 -4.76 7.23
C LEU A 500 22.01 -5.61 7.88
N ARG A 501 21.64 -6.65 8.65
CA ARG A 501 22.63 -7.59 9.24
C ARG A 501 23.33 -8.48 8.22
N GLN A 502 22.77 -8.66 7.03
CA GLN A 502 23.37 -9.48 5.99
C GLN A 502 24.51 -8.74 5.31
N GLU A 503 25.58 -9.42 4.89
CA GLU A 503 26.63 -8.77 4.08
C GLU A 503 26.17 -8.53 2.64
N LYS A 504 25.39 -9.48 2.11
CA LYS A 504 24.90 -9.47 0.74
C LYS A 504 23.44 -9.86 0.71
N ILE A 505 22.69 -9.16 -0.13
CA ILE A 505 21.30 -9.46 -0.43
C ILE A 505 21.30 -10.39 -1.64
N LYS A 506 20.80 -11.60 -1.45
CA LYS A 506 20.54 -12.55 -2.54
C LYS A 506 19.07 -12.46 -2.90
N THR A 507 18.79 -12.12 -4.15
CA THR A 507 17.42 -12.12 -4.66
C THR A 507 17.35 -12.87 -5.97
N LYS A 508 16.29 -13.66 -6.13
CA LYS A 508 16.00 -14.37 -7.36
C LYS A 508 14.66 -13.90 -7.91
N PHE A 509 14.66 -12.62 -8.28
CA PHE A 509 13.51 -11.93 -8.84
C PHE A 509 13.60 -11.89 -10.38
N PRO A 510 12.53 -12.20 -11.12
CA PRO A 510 12.47 -12.06 -12.58
C PRO A 510 12.75 -10.63 -13.05
N GLN A 511 13.77 -10.45 -13.87
CA GLN A 511 14.07 -9.15 -14.48
C GLN A 511 13.99 -9.23 -16.00
N ALA A 512 13.68 -8.08 -16.60
CA ALA A 512 13.77 -7.95 -18.04
C ALA A 512 15.24 -8.03 -18.45
N VAL A 513 15.52 -8.75 -19.54
CA VAL A 513 16.83 -8.85 -20.17
C VAL A 513 16.70 -8.46 -21.63
N VAL A 514 17.78 -7.98 -22.23
CA VAL A 514 17.81 -7.62 -23.65
C VAL A 514 18.95 -8.38 -24.32
N ASP A 515 18.62 -9.13 -25.36
CA ASP A 515 19.58 -9.69 -26.30
C ASP A 515 20.13 -8.56 -27.17
N GLU A 516 21.39 -8.20 -26.96
CA GLU A 516 22.02 -7.07 -27.64
C GLU A 516 22.21 -7.32 -29.14
N ASP A 517 22.42 -8.58 -29.54
CA ASP A 517 22.64 -8.96 -30.94
C ASP A 517 21.35 -8.88 -31.76
N GLN A 518 20.20 -9.05 -31.11
CA GLN A 518 18.87 -8.90 -31.73
C GLN A 518 18.26 -7.50 -31.56
N CYS A 519 18.86 -6.64 -30.74
CA CYS A 519 18.28 -5.35 -30.40
C CYS A 519 18.56 -4.30 -31.49
N SER A 520 17.51 -3.81 -32.15
CA SER A 520 17.62 -2.71 -33.12
C SER A 520 17.63 -1.30 -32.50
N ILE A 521 17.65 -1.20 -31.16
CA ILE A 521 17.65 0.07 -30.41
C ILE A 521 16.45 0.99 -30.80
N CYS A 522 15.31 0.42 -31.19
CA CYS A 522 14.11 1.17 -31.60
C CYS A 522 13.43 1.99 -30.47
N ARG A 523 13.87 1.83 -29.22
CA ARG A 523 13.43 2.56 -28.01
C ARG A 523 11.96 2.35 -27.57
N MET A 524 11.18 1.50 -28.23
CA MET A 524 9.78 1.22 -27.86
C MET A 524 9.63 0.70 -26.42
N CYS A 525 10.60 -0.08 -25.94
CA CYS A 525 10.64 -0.61 -24.57
C CYS A 525 10.75 0.51 -23.51
N ILE A 526 11.39 1.63 -23.82
CA ILE A 526 11.57 2.76 -22.89
C ILE A 526 10.21 3.38 -22.57
N GLY A 527 9.45 3.77 -23.60
CA GLY A 527 8.15 4.43 -23.43
C GLY A 527 7.05 3.52 -22.86
N THR A 528 7.22 2.19 -22.93
CA THR A 528 6.24 1.26 -22.35
C THR A 528 6.49 0.92 -20.89
N CYS A 529 7.71 1.13 -20.36
CA CYS A 529 8.05 0.75 -19.00
C CYS A 529 7.36 1.67 -17.99
N PRO A 530 6.44 1.17 -17.13
CA PRO A 530 5.74 2.02 -16.18
C PRO A 530 6.61 2.49 -15.00
N TYR A 531 7.83 1.96 -14.89
CA TYR A 531 8.76 2.20 -13.79
C TYR A 531 9.99 3.01 -14.21
N GLY A 532 10.12 3.37 -15.49
CA GLY A 532 11.31 4.04 -16.01
C GLY A 532 12.60 3.21 -15.88
N ALA A 533 12.47 1.88 -15.91
CA ALA A 533 13.58 0.95 -15.70
C ALA A 533 14.45 0.72 -16.94
N ILE A 534 14.19 1.38 -18.07
CA ILE A 534 14.85 1.08 -19.34
C ILE A 534 15.38 2.38 -19.93
N ALA A 535 16.66 2.40 -20.29
CA ALA A 535 17.34 3.55 -20.87
C ALA A 535 18.33 3.13 -21.95
N VAL A 536 18.75 4.09 -22.77
CA VAL A 536 19.92 3.93 -23.65
C VAL A 536 21.15 4.29 -22.83
N VAL A 537 22.09 3.36 -22.72
CA VAL A 537 23.39 3.54 -22.05
C VAL A 537 24.45 2.98 -22.99
N GLU A 538 25.46 3.79 -23.34
CA GLU A 538 26.53 3.39 -24.27
C GLU A 538 25.97 2.79 -25.57
N GLU A 539 25.01 3.51 -26.18
CA GLU A 539 24.31 3.10 -27.42
C GLU A 539 23.52 1.78 -27.34
N LYS A 540 23.39 1.19 -26.15
CA LYS A 540 22.66 -0.08 -25.95
C LYS A 540 21.42 0.14 -25.09
N ILE A 541 20.39 -0.67 -25.30
CA ILE A 541 19.26 -0.71 -24.37
C ILE A 541 19.69 -1.47 -23.12
N LYS A 542 19.72 -0.78 -21.99
CA LYS A 542 20.01 -1.38 -20.68
C LYS A 542 18.79 -1.34 -19.77
N ILE A 543 18.64 -2.40 -19.00
CA ILE A 543 17.61 -2.53 -17.97
C ILE A 543 18.26 -2.13 -16.65
N ASN A 544 17.71 -1.11 -15.99
CA ASN A 544 17.97 -0.84 -14.59
C ASN A 544 17.25 -1.91 -13.75
N GLU A 545 18.03 -2.86 -13.29
CA GLU A 545 17.61 -3.97 -12.43
C GLU A 545 16.88 -3.53 -11.15
N GLU A 546 17.20 -2.34 -10.63
CA GLU A 546 16.66 -1.79 -9.39
C GLU A 546 15.23 -1.27 -9.54
N LEU A 547 14.87 -0.82 -10.74
CA LEU A 547 13.54 -0.30 -11.07
C LEU A 547 12.67 -1.35 -11.76
N CYS A 548 13.26 -2.43 -12.27
CA CYS A 548 12.52 -3.44 -13.02
C CYS A 548 11.68 -4.31 -12.07
N MET A 549 10.36 -4.22 -12.20
CA MET A 549 9.39 -4.98 -11.41
C MET A 549 8.98 -6.32 -12.07
N GLY A 550 9.67 -6.78 -13.11
CA GLY A 550 9.43 -8.09 -13.70
C GLY A 550 8.06 -8.27 -14.39
N CYS A 551 7.44 -7.18 -14.87
CA CYS A 551 6.08 -7.22 -15.41
C CYS A 551 5.94 -7.87 -16.81
N GLY A 552 7.03 -8.00 -17.57
CA GLY A 552 7.03 -8.56 -18.93
C GLY A 552 6.49 -7.66 -20.04
N ILE A 553 6.03 -6.44 -19.74
CA ILE A 553 5.42 -5.53 -20.75
C ILE A 553 6.43 -5.12 -21.84
N CYS A 554 7.70 -4.91 -21.48
CA CYS A 554 8.73 -4.55 -22.46
C CYS A 554 9.07 -5.71 -23.40
N ALA A 555 9.04 -6.95 -22.89
CA ALA A 555 9.33 -8.15 -23.66
C ALA A 555 8.35 -8.30 -24.82
N ILE A 556 7.07 -8.05 -24.55
CA ILE A 556 6.01 -8.14 -25.55
C ILE A 556 5.85 -6.91 -26.43
N THR A 557 6.45 -5.79 -26.04
CA THR A 557 6.48 -4.58 -26.87
C THR A 557 7.65 -4.60 -27.85
N CYS A 558 8.63 -5.48 -27.64
CA CYS A 558 9.82 -5.58 -28.47
C CYS A 558 9.52 -6.32 -29.78
N PRO A 559 9.54 -5.64 -30.94
CA PRO A 559 9.15 -6.27 -32.20
C PRO A 559 10.16 -7.34 -32.67
N SER A 560 11.43 -7.24 -32.28
CA SER A 560 12.45 -8.25 -32.57
C SER A 560 12.53 -9.37 -31.53
N TYR A 561 11.70 -9.33 -30.48
CA TYR A 561 11.77 -10.23 -29.33
C TYR A 561 13.14 -10.26 -28.60
N ALA A 562 13.99 -9.25 -28.85
CA ALA A 562 15.26 -9.06 -28.17
C ALA A 562 15.06 -8.83 -26.67
N SER A 563 14.01 -8.10 -26.27
CA SER A 563 13.66 -7.98 -24.85
C SER A 563 12.90 -9.23 -24.40
N GLN A 564 13.36 -9.84 -23.32
CA GLN A 564 12.75 -11.00 -22.68
C GLN A 564 12.60 -10.76 -21.18
N LEU A 565 11.92 -11.65 -20.48
CA LEU A 565 11.85 -11.68 -19.02
C LEU A 565 12.45 -13.01 -18.56
N GLU A 566 13.21 -13.02 -17.49
CA GLU A 566 13.69 -14.28 -16.91
C GLU A 566 12.54 -15.05 -16.27
N GLY A 567 12.58 -16.38 -16.27
CA GLY A 567 11.53 -17.23 -15.70
C GLY A 567 10.19 -17.17 -16.46
N TRP A 568 10.06 -16.31 -17.49
CA TRP A 568 8.89 -16.23 -18.37
C TRP A 568 9.26 -15.55 -19.68
N ASN A 569 9.07 -16.19 -20.83
CA ASN A 569 9.31 -15.58 -22.13
C ASN A 569 8.23 -15.96 -23.15
N ASN A 570 8.25 -15.29 -24.31
CA ASN A 570 7.27 -15.47 -25.38
C ASN A 570 7.29 -16.92 -25.90
N ALA A 571 8.48 -17.47 -26.20
CA ALA A 571 8.66 -18.82 -26.71
C ALA A 571 8.07 -19.90 -25.79
N GLY A 572 8.28 -19.78 -24.47
CA GLY A 572 7.73 -20.71 -23.49
C GLY A 572 6.21 -20.63 -23.37
N LEU A 573 5.62 -19.43 -23.44
CA LEU A 573 4.16 -19.29 -23.44
C LEU A 573 3.55 -19.86 -24.73
N TYR A 574 4.21 -19.66 -25.88
CA TYR A 574 3.83 -20.30 -27.14
C TYR A 574 3.75 -21.82 -27.03
N GLU A 575 4.79 -22.47 -26.51
CA GLU A 575 4.81 -23.92 -26.33
C GLU A 575 3.83 -24.40 -25.26
N GLN A 576 3.60 -23.61 -24.20
CA GLN A 576 2.54 -23.91 -23.23
C GLN A 576 1.16 -23.95 -23.88
N ILE A 577 0.85 -22.95 -24.71
CA ILE A 577 -0.44 -22.85 -25.41
C ILE A 577 -0.60 -24.00 -26.40
N ARG A 578 0.43 -24.28 -27.21
CA ARG A 578 0.44 -25.38 -28.18
C ARG A 578 0.22 -26.74 -27.49
N ALA A 579 0.87 -26.98 -26.36
CA ALA A 579 0.78 -28.24 -25.64
C ALA A 579 -0.54 -28.42 -24.86
N LEU A 580 -1.16 -27.31 -24.43
CA LEU A 580 -2.35 -27.34 -23.57
C LEU A 580 -3.67 -27.28 -24.34
N THR A 581 -3.70 -26.53 -25.43
CA THR A 581 -4.95 -26.14 -26.11
C THR A 581 -5.40 -27.19 -27.11
N LYS A 582 -6.67 -27.61 -27.04
CA LYS A 582 -7.32 -28.52 -27.98
C LYS A 582 -8.58 -27.90 -28.57
N LYS A 583 -9.10 -28.56 -29.62
CA LYS A 583 -10.35 -28.18 -30.26
C LYS A 583 -11.50 -28.15 -29.24
N GLY A 584 -12.20 -27.02 -29.17
CA GLY A 584 -13.34 -26.81 -28.26
C GLY A 584 -12.95 -26.36 -26.85
N ASP A 585 -11.67 -26.16 -26.55
CA ASP A 585 -11.25 -25.59 -25.26
C ASP A 585 -11.58 -24.09 -25.16
N VAL A 586 -11.79 -23.63 -23.92
CA VAL A 586 -11.74 -22.20 -23.57
C VAL A 586 -10.41 -21.95 -22.86
N LEU A 587 -9.51 -21.17 -23.47
CA LEU A 587 -8.21 -20.87 -22.88
C LEU A 587 -8.28 -19.58 -22.05
N ALA A 588 -8.04 -19.68 -20.74
CA ALA A 588 -7.97 -18.56 -19.83
C ALA A 588 -6.52 -18.20 -19.50
N ILE A 589 -6.03 -17.07 -20.02
CA ILE A 589 -4.70 -16.51 -19.74
C ILE A 589 -4.86 -15.43 -18.66
N LEU A 590 -4.43 -15.73 -17.44
CA LEU A 590 -4.80 -14.97 -16.25
C LEU A 590 -3.59 -14.31 -15.58
N CYS A 591 -3.74 -13.01 -15.26
CA CYS A 591 -2.81 -12.27 -14.42
C CYS A 591 -2.65 -12.94 -13.06
N LYS A 592 -1.41 -13.23 -12.67
CA LYS A 592 -1.10 -13.93 -11.41
C LYS A 592 -1.59 -13.21 -10.16
N TRP A 593 -1.71 -11.89 -10.20
CA TRP A 593 -2.00 -11.06 -9.02
C TRP A 593 -3.49 -10.89 -8.72
N SER A 594 -4.37 -11.28 -9.65
CA SER A 594 -5.80 -11.03 -9.53
C SER A 594 -6.63 -12.17 -10.09
N ALA A 595 -6.83 -12.20 -11.40
CA ALA A 595 -7.74 -13.14 -12.06
C ALA A 595 -7.38 -14.60 -11.80
N TYR A 596 -6.08 -14.95 -11.66
CA TYR A 596 -5.68 -16.31 -11.30
C TYR A 596 -6.18 -16.70 -9.91
N ASN A 597 -6.11 -15.78 -8.93
CA ASN A 597 -6.52 -16.04 -7.55
C ASN A 597 -8.04 -16.27 -7.43
N ALA A 598 -8.83 -15.63 -8.29
CA ALA A 598 -10.26 -15.88 -8.39
C ALA A 598 -10.58 -17.35 -8.76
N THR A 599 -9.71 -17.99 -9.55
CA THR A 599 -9.87 -19.42 -9.91
C THR A 599 -9.57 -20.36 -8.74
N GLU A 600 -8.63 -19.99 -7.88
CA GLU A 600 -8.34 -20.72 -6.64
C GLU A 600 -9.49 -20.53 -5.65
N ARG A 601 -9.98 -19.29 -5.52
CA ARG A 601 -11.14 -18.96 -4.69
C ARG A 601 -12.38 -19.72 -5.11
N ALA A 602 -12.61 -19.91 -6.42
CA ALA A 602 -13.71 -20.72 -6.94
C ALA A 602 -13.70 -22.16 -6.40
N ALA A 603 -12.51 -22.76 -6.22
CA ALA A 603 -12.38 -24.09 -5.63
C ALA A 603 -12.84 -24.12 -4.16
N TYR A 604 -12.43 -23.12 -3.37
CA TYR A 604 -12.81 -23.01 -1.96
C TYR A 604 -14.29 -22.67 -1.76
N ASP A 605 -14.85 -21.84 -2.64
CA ASP A 605 -16.27 -21.48 -2.66
C ASP A 605 -17.14 -22.58 -3.31
N LYS A 606 -16.54 -23.70 -3.75
CA LYS A 606 -17.21 -24.85 -4.38
C LYS A 606 -17.97 -24.49 -5.67
N LEU A 607 -17.43 -23.55 -6.43
CA LEU A 607 -17.99 -23.11 -7.70
C LEU A 607 -17.36 -23.90 -8.85
N ASN A 608 -18.16 -24.74 -9.52
CA ASN A 608 -17.68 -25.54 -10.64
C ASN A 608 -17.72 -24.79 -11.98
N TYR A 609 -16.69 -25.00 -12.79
CA TYR A 609 -16.60 -24.58 -14.19
C TYR A 609 -16.22 -25.76 -15.11
N PRO A 610 -16.47 -25.67 -16.43
CA PRO A 610 -16.25 -26.79 -17.36
C PRO A 610 -14.79 -27.29 -17.42
N GLU A 611 -14.60 -28.60 -17.65
CA GLU A 611 -13.27 -29.22 -17.68
C GLU A 611 -12.39 -28.79 -18.86
N ASN A 612 -13.00 -28.39 -19.98
CA ASN A 612 -12.37 -27.86 -21.18
C ASN A 612 -11.91 -26.39 -21.01
N VAL A 613 -12.15 -25.76 -19.86
CA VAL A 613 -11.51 -24.48 -19.51
C VAL A 613 -10.06 -24.74 -19.11
N LYS A 614 -9.09 -24.32 -19.92
CA LYS A 614 -7.65 -24.47 -19.65
C LYS A 614 -7.09 -23.16 -19.10
N ILE A 615 -6.36 -23.21 -17.99
CA ILE A 615 -5.87 -22.00 -17.31
C ILE A 615 -4.35 -21.91 -17.48
N ILE A 616 -3.88 -20.74 -17.92
CA ILE A 616 -2.46 -20.38 -17.96
C ILE A 616 -2.24 -19.16 -17.05
N ARG A 617 -1.26 -19.26 -16.14
CA ARG A 617 -0.83 -18.17 -15.27
C ARG A 617 0.26 -17.36 -15.97
N VAL A 618 0.07 -16.04 -16.06
CA VAL A 618 1.09 -15.10 -16.59
C VAL A 618 1.45 -14.05 -15.55
N PRO A 619 2.67 -13.47 -15.59
CA PRO A 619 3.07 -12.40 -14.67
C PRO A 619 2.07 -11.23 -14.70
N CYS A 620 1.63 -10.84 -15.90
CA CYS A 620 0.72 -9.72 -16.12
C CYS A 620 -0.15 -9.98 -17.34
N SER A 621 -1.41 -9.52 -17.32
CA SER A 621 -2.22 -9.47 -18.55
C SER A 621 -1.57 -8.58 -19.63
N GLY A 622 -0.81 -7.56 -19.24
CA GLY A 622 -0.01 -6.72 -20.13
C GLY A 622 1.16 -7.43 -20.80
N ALA A 623 1.49 -8.65 -20.38
CA ALA A 623 2.50 -9.51 -21.00
C ALA A 623 1.88 -10.50 -22.02
N VAL A 624 0.57 -10.44 -22.29
CA VAL A 624 -0.08 -11.29 -23.28
C VAL A 624 0.02 -10.66 -24.66
N ASP A 625 0.77 -11.31 -25.56
CA ASP A 625 0.79 -10.96 -26.99
C ASP A 625 -0.53 -11.32 -27.70
N PRO A 626 -0.99 -10.52 -28.67
CA PRO A 626 -2.07 -10.92 -29.57
C PRO A 626 -1.80 -12.24 -30.31
N SER A 627 -0.54 -12.55 -30.64
CA SER A 627 -0.17 -13.78 -31.34
C SER A 627 -0.38 -15.05 -30.50
N HIS A 628 -0.32 -14.96 -29.16
CA HIS A 628 -0.71 -16.06 -28.28
C HIS A 628 -2.19 -16.40 -28.42
N VAL A 629 -3.02 -15.37 -28.54
CA VAL A 629 -4.46 -15.52 -28.72
C VAL A 629 -4.76 -16.12 -30.09
N MET A 630 -4.10 -15.63 -31.13
CA MET A 630 -4.20 -16.19 -32.48
C MET A 630 -3.75 -17.65 -32.53
N LEU A 631 -2.67 -18.00 -31.84
CA LEU A 631 -2.21 -19.39 -31.73
C LEU A 631 -3.26 -20.28 -31.07
N ALA A 632 -3.84 -19.85 -29.94
CA ALA A 632 -4.86 -20.63 -29.25
C ALA A 632 -6.09 -20.89 -30.15
N LEU A 633 -6.55 -19.87 -30.87
CA LEU A 633 -7.64 -20.01 -31.84
C LEU A 633 -7.25 -20.94 -33.00
N HIS A 634 -6.03 -20.84 -33.51
CA HIS A 634 -5.51 -21.74 -34.54
C HIS A 634 -5.44 -23.21 -34.07
N MET A 635 -5.10 -23.44 -32.80
CA MET A 635 -5.13 -24.76 -32.17
C MET A 635 -6.57 -25.30 -31.94
N GLY A 636 -7.59 -24.48 -32.24
CA GLY A 636 -9.00 -24.86 -32.19
C GLY A 636 -9.73 -24.44 -30.91
N ALA A 637 -9.15 -23.56 -30.08
CA ALA A 637 -9.89 -22.98 -28.96
C ALA A 637 -11.15 -22.27 -29.48
N GLN A 638 -12.28 -22.50 -28.81
CA GLN A 638 -13.53 -21.80 -29.14
C GLN A 638 -13.58 -20.39 -28.56
N GLY A 639 -12.79 -20.13 -27.51
CA GLY A 639 -12.65 -18.81 -26.91
C GLY A 639 -11.37 -18.65 -26.10
N VAL A 640 -10.89 -17.41 -26.00
CA VAL A 640 -9.72 -17.02 -25.20
C VAL A 640 -10.09 -15.91 -24.24
N LEU A 641 -10.01 -16.18 -22.95
CA LEU A 641 -10.19 -15.20 -21.87
C LEU A 641 -8.85 -14.62 -21.45
N ILE A 642 -8.72 -13.29 -21.47
CA ILE A 642 -7.61 -12.56 -20.85
C ILE A 642 -8.13 -11.93 -19.54
N GLY A 643 -7.69 -12.46 -18.41
CA GLY A 643 -8.08 -11.96 -17.09
C GLY A 643 -7.03 -11.00 -16.50
N GLY A 644 -7.43 -9.78 -16.14
CA GLY A 644 -6.54 -8.75 -15.60
C GLY A 644 -7.02 -8.10 -14.31
N CYS A 645 -6.13 -7.33 -13.67
CA CYS A 645 -6.49 -6.46 -12.55
C CYS A 645 -7.39 -5.30 -13.01
N TYR A 646 -8.27 -4.82 -12.13
CA TYR A 646 -9.04 -3.60 -12.34
C TYR A 646 -8.14 -2.39 -12.66
N PRO A 647 -8.63 -1.42 -13.46
CA PRO A 647 -7.95 -0.17 -13.80
C PRO A 647 -7.16 0.47 -12.66
N ASN A 648 -7.79 0.62 -11.50
CA ASN A 648 -7.22 1.31 -10.33
C ASN A 648 -6.45 0.39 -9.38
N ALA A 649 -6.37 -0.91 -9.68
CA ALA A 649 -5.72 -1.92 -8.86
C ALA A 649 -4.68 -2.72 -9.65
N CYS A 650 -4.15 -2.14 -10.74
CA CYS A 650 -3.12 -2.81 -11.53
C CYS A 650 -1.83 -2.96 -10.74
N HIS A 651 -1.46 -4.19 -10.46
CA HIS A 651 -0.22 -4.51 -9.76
C HIS A 651 1.03 -3.97 -10.48
N TYR A 652 0.99 -3.93 -11.83
CA TYR A 652 2.06 -3.37 -12.66
C TYR A 652 1.77 -1.98 -13.24
N ALA A 653 0.91 -1.21 -12.56
CA ALA A 653 0.46 0.15 -12.88
C ALA A 653 -0.33 0.34 -14.19
N ARG A 654 0.17 -0.17 -15.32
CA ARG A 654 -0.44 0.04 -16.65
C ARG A 654 -0.60 -1.23 -17.48
N GLY A 655 -0.26 -2.39 -16.94
CA GLY A 655 -0.33 -3.66 -17.69
C GLY A 655 -1.74 -3.98 -18.21
N ASN A 656 -2.76 -3.71 -17.41
CA ASN A 656 -4.17 -3.87 -17.79
C ASN A 656 -4.57 -2.95 -18.96
N PHE A 657 -4.27 -1.66 -18.91
CA PHE A 657 -4.58 -0.73 -20.00
C PHE A 657 -3.89 -1.11 -21.31
N ARG A 658 -2.64 -1.58 -21.24
CA ARG A 658 -1.91 -2.11 -22.41
C ARG A 658 -2.59 -3.35 -22.99
N ALA A 659 -3.02 -4.27 -22.13
CA ALA A 659 -3.77 -5.46 -22.55
C ALA A 659 -5.10 -5.08 -23.23
N ARG A 660 -5.84 -4.12 -22.68
CA ARG A 660 -7.10 -3.62 -23.26
C ARG A 660 -6.91 -3.01 -24.64
N ALA A 661 -5.89 -2.16 -24.80
CA ALA A 661 -5.59 -1.56 -26.11
C ALA A 661 -5.26 -2.63 -27.17
N ARG A 662 -4.49 -3.66 -26.80
CA ARG A 662 -4.17 -4.78 -27.70
C ARG A 662 -5.38 -5.66 -28.04
N GLU A 663 -6.24 -5.94 -27.06
CA GLU A 663 -7.47 -6.71 -27.28
C GLU A 663 -8.42 -5.99 -28.25
N GLN A 664 -8.55 -4.67 -28.15
CA GLN A 664 -9.35 -3.88 -29.10
C GLN A 664 -8.82 -3.99 -30.53
N ILE A 665 -7.51 -3.88 -30.73
CA ILE A 665 -6.89 -4.04 -32.05
C ILE A 665 -7.06 -5.47 -32.56
N LEU A 666 -6.87 -6.47 -31.68
CA LEU A 666 -7.05 -7.87 -32.05
C LEU A 666 -8.48 -8.18 -32.50
N LYS A 667 -9.49 -7.62 -31.85
CA LYS A 667 -10.90 -7.79 -32.26
C LYS A 667 -11.17 -7.24 -33.66
N LEU A 668 -10.55 -6.12 -34.04
CA LEU A 668 -10.64 -5.60 -35.40
C LEU A 668 -9.98 -6.55 -36.42
N ASN A 669 -8.82 -7.10 -36.08
CA ASN A 669 -8.13 -8.06 -36.94
C ASN A 669 -8.91 -9.36 -37.11
N LEU A 670 -9.53 -9.87 -36.03
CA LEU A 670 -10.37 -11.08 -36.10
C LEU A 670 -11.57 -10.89 -37.03
N ASP A 671 -12.22 -9.73 -36.96
CA ASP A 671 -13.34 -9.38 -37.86
C ASP A 671 -12.91 -9.39 -39.33
N ALA A 672 -11.76 -8.78 -39.62
CA ALA A 672 -11.19 -8.73 -40.96
C ALA A 672 -10.81 -10.13 -41.49
N LEU A 673 -10.51 -11.08 -40.60
CA LEU A 673 -10.24 -12.47 -40.93
C LEU A 673 -11.50 -13.36 -40.96
N GLY A 674 -12.69 -12.79 -40.79
CA GLY A 674 -13.96 -13.53 -40.76
C GLY A 674 -14.16 -14.37 -39.49
N MET A 675 -13.41 -14.08 -38.43
CA MET A 675 -13.49 -14.75 -37.13
C MET A 675 -14.40 -13.98 -36.17
N LYS A 676 -15.05 -14.68 -35.24
CA LYS A 676 -15.93 -14.06 -34.23
C LYS A 676 -15.12 -13.16 -33.29
N LYS A 677 -15.49 -11.87 -33.17
CA LYS A 677 -14.90 -10.94 -32.20
C LYS A 677 -14.95 -11.46 -30.76
N ASP A 678 -16.05 -12.13 -30.41
CA ASP A 678 -16.30 -12.64 -29.07
C ASP A 678 -15.53 -13.94 -28.76
N ALA A 679 -14.80 -14.48 -29.74
CA ALA A 679 -13.82 -15.54 -29.49
C ALA A 679 -12.67 -15.06 -28.60
N VAL A 680 -12.53 -13.74 -28.38
CA VAL A 680 -11.59 -13.16 -27.43
C VAL A 680 -12.34 -12.23 -26.48
N ARG A 681 -12.13 -12.45 -25.18
CA ARG A 681 -12.73 -11.64 -24.12
C ARG A 681 -11.65 -11.20 -23.17
N LEU A 682 -11.55 -9.91 -22.91
CA LEU A 682 -10.73 -9.38 -21.82
C LEU A 682 -11.63 -8.82 -20.74
N ASP A 683 -11.42 -9.28 -19.51
CA ASP A 683 -12.18 -8.86 -18.33
C ASP A 683 -11.30 -8.55 -17.13
N TRP A 684 -11.83 -7.66 -16.28
CA TRP A 684 -11.23 -7.35 -14.98
C TRP A 684 -11.83 -8.26 -13.93
N ILE A 685 -10.98 -9.06 -13.28
CA ILE A 685 -11.40 -10.05 -12.30
C ILE A 685 -10.54 -9.85 -11.04
N GLY A 686 -11.18 -9.42 -9.96
CA GLY A 686 -10.55 -9.24 -8.64
C GLY A 686 -10.24 -10.57 -7.98
N LYS A 687 -9.32 -10.57 -6.99
CA LYS A 687 -8.86 -11.81 -6.33
C LYS A 687 -9.99 -12.61 -5.66
N ASP A 688 -11.03 -11.93 -5.19
CA ASP A 688 -12.18 -12.53 -4.51
C ASP A 688 -13.41 -12.72 -5.42
N GLU A 689 -13.30 -12.42 -6.73
CA GLU A 689 -14.43 -12.47 -7.67
C GLU A 689 -14.58 -13.85 -8.36
N ALA A 690 -14.60 -14.91 -7.57
CA ALA A 690 -14.70 -16.28 -8.07
C ALA A 690 -15.97 -16.54 -8.91
N GLN A 691 -17.12 -16.05 -8.43
CA GLN A 691 -18.41 -16.17 -9.12
C GLN A 691 -18.36 -15.55 -10.52
N LYS A 692 -17.79 -14.35 -10.62
CA LYS A 692 -17.63 -13.63 -11.88
C LYS A 692 -16.77 -14.43 -12.87
N PHE A 693 -15.64 -14.98 -12.43
CA PHE A 693 -14.80 -15.83 -13.27
C PHE A 693 -15.60 -17.02 -13.83
N VAL A 694 -16.33 -17.73 -12.97
CA VAL A 694 -17.11 -18.92 -13.35
C VAL A 694 -18.21 -18.58 -14.34
N GLU A 695 -18.91 -17.45 -14.16
CA GLU A 695 -19.93 -16.96 -15.09
C GLU A 695 -19.33 -16.67 -16.47
N ILE A 696 -18.22 -15.93 -16.51
CA ILE A 696 -17.53 -15.59 -17.77
C ILE A 696 -17.13 -16.84 -18.55
N VAL A 697 -16.46 -17.80 -17.91
CA VAL A 697 -16.01 -19.01 -18.63
C VAL A 697 -17.16 -19.91 -19.03
N LYS A 698 -18.27 -19.94 -18.29
CA LYS A 698 -19.49 -20.66 -18.69
C LYS A 698 -20.17 -20.01 -19.89
N GLU A 699 -20.20 -18.68 -19.95
CA GLU A 699 -20.72 -17.94 -21.11
C GLU A 699 -19.89 -18.20 -22.35
N MET A 700 -18.56 -18.17 -22.24
CA MET A 700 -17.64 -18.46 -23.35
C MET A 700 -17.63 -19.92 -23.78
N ASN A 701 -18.19 -20.82 -22.96
CA ASN A 701 -18.27 -22.24 -23.25
C ASN A 701 -19.56 -22.65 -23.98
N LYS A 702 -20.53 -21.74 -24.08
CA LYS A 702 -21.77 -21.90 -24.86
C LYS A 702 -21.52 -21.46 -26.30
#